data_AF-A0AAJ4B1A1-F1
#
_entry.id   AF-A0AAJ4B1A1-F1
#
_cell.length_a   1.000
_cell.length_b   1.000
_cell.length_c   1.000
_cell.angle_alpha   90.00
_cell.angle_beta   90.00
_cell.angle_gamma   90.00
#
_symmetry.space_group_name_H-M   'P 1'
#
loop_
_entity.id
_entity.type
_entity.pdbx_description
1 polymer ?
#
loop_
_entity_poly.entity_id
_entity_poly.type
_entity_poly.pdbx_seq_one_letter_code
_entity_poly.pdbx_strand_id
1 'polypeptide(L)'
;MTLIPDLSLTGRKSDQPMVSAFSRKETAHMQVMGAPVMPDDQQGLWHQLTQVQPRASQGARLAYLHIPFCQTKCSYCAFYQNRTSDEKVANYLDALLSELAMTSQQPGLIDTPFDGIYIGGGTPSDLSPSQIALLGNAIHRYLPLRTDAELTFEARFHGFDKDRFTACLDAGFNRFSLGVQSFDTELRQRLGRIDDEITVRRELDRMCNQDQAVIVTDLIYGLPGQTLDHWQRDLDILAESGVGGADLYQLILLPESQLGRSVNKGKVPAPPGLEEKAAMFAAGRKTLKRHHFNRLSVSHFGRDSRERNRYNHLSKAGADLVPFGCGAGGRVNGHSIMTERDLNKYHQEIAAGNKPIAMMTKPHPQHDLRYGIGGGFDLGYLDLNTLDQLGDLSDRAKPLFDAWQENGLVQHDGRYLNLTEAGQFWNINMQQAVNRYLDLGDELLKRQELTIMNNTLEQIETISKQQPLSSLAQVGRQLGLTELETVQALPAKQAQLVDGANFDRLMAELADFGPTTTVIEVAGQILEYKGGFPEGSYGHGFYNLKGEHLRGHLNPREVYAIAFVRRPFMRMDTRAIWLFNAQGLCSFKIYLGRDDKRKLLTEQVTRFDELEQEFLAKAPLLPPEEATAELDTSVELNEEPETAPKLCPISGIQFKQDQPLQEQQKEQLKKGRCPMKRLFSKTNG
;
A
#
# COMPACT_ATOMS: atom_id res chain seq x y z
N MET A 1 18.98 20.61 -5.36
CA MET A 1 19.90 20.29 -4.24
C MET A 1 19.97 18.77 -4.18
N THR A 2 21.05 18.15 -4.65
CA THR A 2 21.14 16.68 -4.72
C THR A 2 21.35 16.14 -3.31
N LEU A 3 20.46 15.27 -2.83
CA LEU A 3 20.63 14.53 -1.57
C LEU A 3 21.91 13.70 -1.69
N ILE A 4 22.94 14.03 -0.93
CA ILE A 4 24.15 13.20 -0.79
C ILE A 4 23.84 12.16 0.29
N PRO A 5 23.67 10.88 -0.06
CA PRO A 5 23.33 9.87 0.92
C PRO A 5 24.53 9.56 1.82
N ASP A 6 24.29 9.46 3.13
CA ASP A 6 25.35 9.12 4.09
C ASP A 6 25.71 7.62 4.07
N LEU A 7 26.76 7.26 4.82
CA LEU A 7 27.25 5.86 4.89
C LEU A 7 26.26 4.88 5.52
N SER A 8 25.25 5.36 6.26
CA SER A 8 24.17 4.51 6.79
C SER A 8 23.16 4.09 5.71
N LEU A 9 23.17 4.77 4.56
CA LEU A 9 22.33 4.48 3.39
C LEU A 9 23.13 3.76 2.30
N THR A 10 24.28 4.32 1.92
CA THR A 10 25.12 3.82 0.82
C THR A 10 25.95 2.59 1.20
N GLY A 11 26.20 2.39 2.50
CA GLY A 11 27.24 1.48 2.95
C GLY A 11 28.64 1.99 2.59
N ARG A 12 29.65 1.22 2.98
CA ARG A 12 31.07 1.55 2.76
C ARG A 12 31.63 0.76 1.59
N LYS A 13 32.41 1.43 0.75
CA LYS A 13 33.28 0.75 -0.22
C LYS A 13 34.31 -0.10 0.51
N SER A 14 34.46 -1.35 0.08
CA SER A 14 35.38 -2.31 0.69
C SER A 14 35.66 -3.45 -0.28
N ASP A 15 36.82 -4.10 -0.11
CA ASP A 15 37.18 -5.32 -0.82
C ASP A 15 36.36 -6.54 -0.33
N GLN A 16 35.72 -6.44 0.83
CA GLN A 16 34.83 -7.47 1.39
C GLN A 16 33.45 -6.89 1.76
N PRO A 17 32.63 -6.48 0.79
CA PRO A 17 31.37 -5.77 1.05
C PRO A 17 30.37 -6.58 1.89
N MET A 18 30.43 -7.91 1.84
CA MET A 18 29.55 -8.78 2.62
C MET A 18 29.73 -8.62 4.14
N VAL A 19 30.92 -8.26 4.63
CA VAL A 19 31.19 -8.13 6.08
C VAL A 19 31.35 -6.69 6.55
N SER A 20 31.60 -5.74 5.65
CA SER A 20 31.98 -4.38 6.05
C SER A 20 31.16 -3.25 5.42
N ALA A 21 30.23 -3.55 4.50
CA ALA A 21 29.41 -2.51 3.88
C ALA A 21 28.59 -1.74 4.93
N PHE A 22 28.07 -2.46 5.93
CA PHE A 22 27.35 -1.87 7.06
C PHE A 22 27.91 -2.38 8.39
N SER A 23 27.79 -1.57 9.45
CA SER A 23 28.31 -1.91 10.78
C SER A 23 27.45 -2.93 11.53
N ARG A 24 26.17 -3.05 11.17
CA ARG A 24 25.22 -3.97 11.80
C ARG A 24 24.07 -4.32 10.85
N LYS A 25 23.43 -5.45 11.12
CA LYS A 25 22.20 -5.87 10.44
C LYS A 25 20.99 -5.16 11.07
N GLU A 26 20.10 -4.66 10.23
CA GLU A 26 18.82 -4.11 10.68
C GLU A 26 17.79 -5.22 10.92
N THR A 27 16.81 -4.96 11.80
CA THR A 27 15.69 -5.87 12.06
C THR A 27 14.67 -5.79 10.92
N ALA A 28 14.08 -6.92 10.56
CA ALA A 28 13.03 -6.99 9.54
C ALA A 28 11.70 -6.44 10.09
N HIS A 29 11.59 -5.12 10.16
CA HIS A 29 10.32 -4.43 10.34
C HIS A 29 10.16 -3.44 9.19
N MET A 30 9.16 -3.69 8.34
CA MET A 30 8.83 -2.79 7.25
C MET A 30 8.13 -1.56 7.86
N GLN A 31 8.78 -0.39 7.80
CA GLN A 31 8.27 0.87 8.36
C GLN A 31 7.30 1.59 7.41
N VAL A 32 6.49 0.85 6.64
CA VAL A 32 5.48 1.47 5.75
C VAL A 32 4.21 1.66 6.57
N MET A 33 4.23 2.67 7.44
CA MET A 33 3.09 3.05 8.26
C MET A 33 2.60 4.43 7.84
N GLY A 34 1.31 4.54 7.52
CA GLY A 34 0.67 5.85 7.41
C GLY A 34 0.22 6.37 8.78
N ALA A 35 -0.61 7.42 8.75
CA ALA A 35 -1.14 8.03 9.97
C ALA A 35 -2.04 7.05 10.76
N PRO A 36 -2.01 7.08 12.10
CA PRO A 36 -2.91 6.27 12.91
C PRO A 36 -4.38 6.65 12.66
N VAL A 37 -5.26 5.66 12.72
CA VAL A 37 -6.71 5.85 12.75
C VAL A 37 -7.15 5.94 14.22
N MET A 38 -7.94 6.95 14.55
CA MET A 38 -8.42 7.16 15.91
C MET A 38 -9.29 5.98 16.36
N PRO A 39 -9.19 5.51 17.62
CA PRO A 39 -9.89 4.32 18.10
C PRO A 39 -11.39 4.30 17.79
N ASP A 40 -12.08 5.43 18.00
CA ASP A 40 -13.53 5.55 17.80
C ASP A 40 -13.96 5.37 16.32
N ASP A 41 -13.03 5.61 15.38
CA ASP A 41 -13.29 5.49 13.94
C ASP A 41 -12.97 4.08 13.40
N GLN A 42 -12.23 3.25 14.16
CA GLN A 42 -11.65 2.00 13.63
C GLN A 42 -12.70 0.97 13.23
N GLN A 43 -13.76 0.79 14.02
CA GLN A 43 -14.84 -0.16 13.69
C GLN A 43 -15.61 0.29 12.45
N GLY A 44 -15.97 1.58 12.38
CA GLY A 44 -16.67 2.14 11.23
C GLY A 44 -15.84 2.02 9.95
N LEU A 45 -14.54 2.31 10.03
CA LEU A 45 -13.63 2.14 8.91
C LEU A 45 -13.45 0.67 8.52
N TRP A 46 -13.32 -0.25 9.48
CA TRP A 46 -13.28 -1.69 9.19
C TRP A 46 -14.50 -2.17 8.41
N HIS A 47 -15.71 -1.75 8.81
CA HIS A 47 -16.92 -2.07 8.06
C HIS A 47 -16.87 -1.52 6.65
N GLN A 48 -16.45 -0.26 6.45
CA GLN A 48 -16.31 0.30 5.10
C GLN A 48 -15.30 -0.48 4.24
N LEU A 49 -14.13 -0.82 4.80
CA LEU A 49 -13.05 -1.52 4.09
C LEU A 49 -13.45 -2.94 3.68
N THR A 50 -14.34 -3.59 4.43
CA THR A 50 -14.79 -4.97 4.15
C THR A 50 -16.03 -5.06 3.28
N GLN A 51 -16.67 -3.92 2.97
CA GLN A 51 -17.81 -3.82 2.04
C GLN A 51 -17.38 -3.62 0.59
N VAL A 52 -16.17 -3.13 0.36
CA VAL A 52 -15.61 -2.89 -0.97
C VAL A 52 -14.70 -4.02 -1.42
N GLN A 53 -14.56 -4.21 -2.72
CA GLN A 53 -13.61 -5.19 -3.27
C GLN A 53 -12.17 -4.85 -2.84
N PRO A 54 -11.31 -5.86 -2.65
CA PRO A 54 -9.89 -5.64 -2.35
C PRO A 54 -9.22 -4.79 -3.42
N ARG A 55 -8.25 -3.98 -3.01
CA ARG A 55 -7.44 -3.13 -3.88
C ARG A 55 -6.79 -3.97 -4.98
N ALA A 56 -7.07 -3.63 -6.23
CA ALA A 56 -6.64 -4.39 -7.40
C ALA A 56 -5.11 -4.42 -7.63
N SER A 57 -4.34 -3.58 -6.91
CA SER A 57 -2.94 -3.26 -7.25
C SER A 57 -1.96 -4.44 -7.26
N GLN A 58 -2.31 -5.61 -6.71
CA GLN A 58 -1.56 -6.87 -6.93
C GLN A 58 -2.42 -8.14 -7.10
N GLY A 59 -3.75 -8.02 -7.15
CA GLY A 59 -4.67 -9.11 -7.46
C GLY A 59 -4.65 -10.35 -6.55
N ALA A 60 -3.80 -10.39 -5.52
CA ALA A 60 -3.64 -11.52 -4.64
C ALA A 60 -4.12 -11.22 -3.22
N ARG A 61 -4.76 -12.22 -2.61
CA ARG A 61 -5.37 -12.10 -1.29
C ARG A 61 -4.92 -13.21 -0.35
N LEU A 62 -4.58 -12.84 0.86
CA LEU A 62 -4.03 -13.71 1.89
C LEU A 62 -4.85 -13.63 3.18
N ALA A 63 -4.87 -14.70 3.97
CA ALA A 63 -5.39 -14.67 5.33
C ALA A 63 -4.35 -15.19 6.33
N TYR A 64 -4.17 -14.48 7.44
CA TYR A 64 -3.35 -14.94 8.55
C TYR A 64 -4.24 -15.28 9.73
N LEU A 65 -4.14 -16.51 10.23
CA LEU A 65 -4.82 -16.94 11.45
C LEU A 65 -3.77 -17.18 12.54
N HIS A 66 -3.84 -16.40 13.61
CA HIS A 66 -2.91 -16.49 14.72
C HIS A 66 -3.40 -17.46 15.81
N ILE A 67 -2.56 -18.40 16.24
CA ILE A 67 -2.81 -19.29 17.38
C ILE A 67 -1.86 -18.90 18.52
N PRO A 68 -2.31 -18.16 19.56
CA PRO A 68 -1.42 -17.46 20.52
C PRO A 68 -0.91 -18.35 21.68
N PHE A 69 -0.87 -19.67 21.51
CA PHE A 69 -0.54 -20.63 22.57
C PHE A 69 0.76 -21.38 22.29
N CYS A 70 1.59 -21.55 23.33
CA CYS A 70 2.72 -22.49 23.32
C CYS A 70 2.76 -23.28 24.63
N GLN A 71 3.02 -24.58 24.59
CA GLN A 71 3.30 -25.34 25.81
C GLN A 71 4.62 -24.92 26.47
N THR A 72 5.63 -24.62 25.65
CA THR A 72 6.98 -24.22 26.09
C THR A 72 7.43 -22.96 25.38
N LYS A 73 8.14 -22.08 26.10
CA LYS A 73 8.68 -20.83 25.55
C LYS A 73 10.06 -21.07 24.97
N CYS A 74 10.23 -20.82 23.67
CA CYS A 74 11.56 -20.76 23.05
C CYS A 74 12.30 -19.49 23.52
N SER A 75 13.59 -19.60 23.86
CA SER A 75 14.33 -18.50 24.50
C SER A 75 14.55 -17.29 23.59
N TYR A 76 14.59 -17.51 22.27
CA TYR A 76 14.75 -16.47 21.26
C TYR A 76 13.41 -15.85 20.80
N CYS A 77 12.28 -16.48 21.12
CA CYS A 77 11.00 -16.12 20.53
C CYS A 77 10.35 -14.91 21.21
N ALA A 78 9.98 -13.90 20.41
CA ALA A 78 9.22 -12.73 20.85
C ALA A 78 7.69 -12.94 20.78
N PHE A 79 7.22 -14.03 20.16
CA PHE A 79 5.80 -14.30 19.91
C PHE A 79 5.08 -15.08 21.02
N TYR A 80 5.80 -15.52 22.07
CA TYR A 80 5.15 -16.21 23.19
C TYR A 80 4.20 -15.27 23.93
N GLN A 81 2.91 -15.59 23.90
CA GLN A 81 1.86 -14.83 24.60
C GLN A 81 1.23 -15.66 25.72
N ASN A 82 0.73 -16.85 25.42
CA ASN A 82 -0.05 -17.65 26.37
C ASN A 82 0.48 -19.08 26.52
N ARG A 83 0.43 -19.62 27.75
CA ARG A 83 0.68 -21.05 27.98
C ARG A 83 -0.53 -21.87 27.55
N THR A 84 -0.30 -22.96 26.84
CA THR A 84 -1.36 -23.88 26.39
C THR A 84 -2.14 -24.48 27.56
N SER A 85 -3.47 -24.51 27.43
CA SER A 85 -4.45 -25.11 28.33
C SER A 85 -5.66 -25.51 27.50
N ASP A 86 -6.19 -26.72 27.66
CA ASP A 86 -7.26 -27.24 26.81
C ASP A 86 -8.51 -26.34 26.83
N GLU A 87 -8.92 -25.89 28.01
CA GLU A 87 -10.05 -24.96 28.19
C GLU A 87 -9.81 -23.61 27.49
N LYS A 88 -8.61 -23.02 27.66
CA LYS A 88 -8.28 -21.74 27.02
C LYS A 88 -8.22 -21.86 25.50
N VAL A 89 -7.67 -22.97 25.00
CA VAL A 89 -7.59 -23.25 23.57
C VAL A 89 -8.99 -23.44 22.99
N ALA A 90 -9.86 -24.20 23.66
CA ALA A 90 -11.24 -24.41 23.22
C ALA A 90 -12.02 -23.08 23.16
N ASN A 91 -12.01 -22.31 24.25
CA ASN A 91 -12.68 -21.00 24.30
C ASN A 91 -12.15 -20.03 23.23
N TYR A 92 -10.83 -20.04 22.99
CA TYR A 92 -10.22 -19.24 21.94
C TYR A 92 -10.64 -19.69 20.54
N LEU A 93 -10.66 -21.00 20.30
CA LEU A 93 -11.07 -21.52 19.00
C LEU A 93 -12.51 -21.13 18.70
N ASP A 94 -13.43 -21.25 19.66
CA ASP A 94 -14.82 -20.80 19.49
C ASP A 94 -14.91 -19.30 19.11
N ALA A 95 -14.11 -18.45 19.75
CA ALA A 95 -14.04 -17.04 19.43
C ALA A 95 -13.43 -16.78 18.03
N LEU A 96 -12.37 -17.50 17.65
CA LEU A 96 -11.77 -17.42 16.31
C LEU A 96 -12.76 -17.88 15.22
N LEU A 97 -13.50 -18.97 15.47
CA LEU A 97 -14.52 -19.45 14.53
C LEU A 97 -15.68 -18.45 14.40
N SER A 98 -16.05 -17.78 15.50
CA SER A 98 -17.04 -16.69 15.47
C SER A 98 -16.53 -15.49 14.68
N GLU A 99 -15.25 -15.14 14.83
CA GLU A 99 -14.61 -14.07 14.04
C GLU A 99 -14.60 -14.39 12.54
N LEU A 100 -14.28 -15.63 12.15
CA LEU A 100 -14.35 -16.08 10.76
C LEU A 100 -15.78 -15.97 10.23
N ALA A 101 -16.76 -16.47 11.00
CA ALA A 101 -18.16 -16.42 10.63
C ALA A 101 -18.67 -15.00 10.42
N MET A 102 -18.45 -14.08 11.37
CA MET A 102 -18.94 -12.69 11.28
C MET A 102 -18.25 -11.93 10.14
N THR A 103 -16.95 -12.17 9.91
CA THR A 103 -16.19 -11.47 8.88
C THR A 103 -16.53 -11.99 7.48
N SER A 104 -16.84 -13.28 7.36
CA SER A 104 -17.26 -13.89 6.09
C SER A 104 -18.59 -13.37 5.54
N GLN A 105 -19.38 -12.61 6.30
CA GLN A 105 -20.64 -12.03 5.82
C GLN A 105 -20.45 -10.72 5.05
N GLN A 106 -19.23 -10.18 5.00
CA GLN A 106 -18.96 -8.91 4.36
C GLN A 106 -18.70 -9.12 2.85
N PRO A 107 -19.34 -8.35 1.93
CA PRO A 107 -19.23 -8.56 0.48
C PRO A 107 -17.79 -8.57 -0.06
N GLY A 108 -16.96 -7.65 0.42
CA GLY A 108 -15.55 -7.57 0.04
C GLY A 108 -14.73 -8.80 0.47
N LEU A 109 -15.24 -9.65 1.37
CA LEU A 109 -14.64 -10.93 1.73
C LEU A 109 -15.15 -12.13 0.91
N ILE A 110 -16.42 -12.14 0.52
CA ILE A 110 -17.04 -13.29 -0.16
C ILE A 110 -16.66 -13.34 -1.65
N ASP A 111 -16.63 -12.18 -2.30
CA ASP A 111 -16.58 -12.12 -3.77
C ASP A 111 -15.18 -12.35 -4.35
N THR A 112 -14.14 -12.27 -3.52
CA THR A 112 -12.74 -12.41 -3.95
C THR A 112 -12.05 -13.56 -3.20
N PRO A 113 -11.63 -14.63 -3.91
CA PRO A 113 -11.01 -15.79 -3.28
C PRO A 113 -9.59 -15.52 -2.77
N PHE A 114 -9.18 -16.26 -1.74
CA PHE A 114 -7.84 -16.23 -1.16
C PHE A 114 -6.86 -17.12 -1.93
N ASP A 115 -5.68 -16.58 -2.24
CA ASP A 115 -4.54 -17.27 -2.84
C ASP A 115 -3.73 -18.06 -1.81
N GLY A 116 -3.78 -17.67 -0.54
CA GLY A 116 -3.06 -18.35 0.51
C GLY A 116 -3.56 -18.06 1.91
N ILE A 117 -3.45 -19.05 2.77
CA ILE A 117 -3.78 -18.97 4.19
C ILE A 117 -2.59 -19.48 4.98
N TYR A 118 -2.23 -18.76 6.04
CA TYR A 118 -1.14 -19.15 6.93
C TYR A 118 -1.64 -19.24 8.36
N ILE A 119 -1.48 -20.42 8.96
CA ILE A 119 -1.75 -20.67 10.36
C ILE A 119 -0.41 -20.61 11.11
N GLY A 120 -0.24 -19.60 11.94
CA GLY A 120 1.01 -19.36 12.65
C GLY A 120 0.80 -18.83 14.06
N GLY A 121 1.88 -18.31 14.65
CA GLY A 121 1.82 -17.55 15.90
C GLY A 121 2.65 -18.18 17.01
N GLY A 122 1.98 -18.71 18.03
CA GLY A 122 2.61 -19.48 19.09
C GLY A 122 3.03 -20.86 18.59
N THR A 123 2.13 -21.83 18.66
CA THR A 123 2.39 -23.21 18.22
C THR A 123 1.07 -23.83 17.76
N PRO A 124 0.65 -23.63 16.50
CA PRO A 124 -0.57 -24.24 15.95
C PRO A 124 -0.60 -25.76 16.11
N SER A 125 0.55 -26.43 16.05
CA SER A 125 0.66 -27.87 16.24
C SER A 125 0.36 -28.38 17.67
N ASP A 126 0.13 -27.49 18.63
CA ASP A 126 -0.36 -27.87 19.97
C ASP A 126 -1.88 -28.14 19.98
N LEU A 127 -2.62 -27.74 18.92
CA LEU A 127 -4.04 -28.08 18.77
C LEU A 127 -4.25 -29.60 18.70
N SER A 128 -5.37 -30.08 19.25
CA SER A 128 -5.76 -31.48 19.10
C SER A 128 -6.19 -31.79 17.66
N PRO A 129 -6.18 -33.07 17.22
CA PRO A 129 -6.70 -33.45 15.91
C PRO A 129 -8.13 -32.96 15.63
N SER A 130 -9.01 -33.01 16.64
CA SER A 130 -10.39 -32.50 16.50
C SER A 130 -10.44 -30.98 16.36
N GLN A 131 -9.59 -30.24 17.06
CA GLN A 131 -9.49 -28.78 16.93
C GLN A 131 -8.94 -28.36 15.56
N ILE A 132 -7.96 -29.10 15.03
CA ILE A 132 -7.42 -28.91 13.67
C ILE A 132 -8.52 -29.12 12.64
N ALA A 133 -9.30 -30.20 12.77
CA ALA A 133 -10.42 -30.48 11.87
C ALA A 133 -11.50 -29.38 11.95
N LEU A 134 -11.83 -28.90 13.16
CA LEU A 134 -12.76 -27.77 13.33
C LEU A 134 -12.28 -26.50 12.63
N LEU A 135 -11.00 -26.16 12.80
CA LEU A 135 -10.39 -25.00 12.16
C LEU A 135 -10.40 -25.13 10.62
N GLY A 136 -9.98 -26.28 10.09
CA GLY A 136 -10.00 -26.56 8.65
C GLY A 136 -11.41 -26.44 8.06
N ASN A 137 -12.39 -27.08 8.68
CA ASN A 137 -13.79 -27.00 8.25
C ASN A 137 -14.31 -25.56 8.25
N ALA A 138 -13.95 -24.75 9.24
CA ALA A 138 -14.35 -23.36 9.29
C ALA A 138 -13.67 -22.51 8.20
N ILE A 139 -12.39 -22.75 7.92
CA ILE A 139 -11.67 -22.09 6.82
C ILE A 139 -12.39 -22.36 5.49
N HIS A 140 -12.63 -23.63 5.16
CA HIS A 140 -13.32 -24.01 3.91
C HIS A 140 -14.76 -23.51 3.84
N ARG A 141 -15.42 -23.35 4.99
CA ARG A 141 -16.79 -22.85 5.07
C ARG A 141 -16.90 -21.33 4.90
N TYR A 142 -15.97 -20.58 5.49
CA TYR A 142 -16.11 -19.13 5.64
C TYR A 142 -15.18 -18.32 4.73
N LEU A 143 -14.10 -18.92 4.21
CA LEU A 143 -13.15 -18.23 3.35
C LEU A 143 -13.21 -18.82 1.94
N PRO A 144 -13.56 -18.02 0.91
CA PRO A 144 -13.52 -18.50 -0.48
C PRO A 144 -12.07 -18.74 -0.88
N LEU A 145 -11.73 -19.97 -1.31
CA LEU A 145 -10.34 -20.32 -1.66
C LEU A 145 -10.18 -20.46 -3.17
N ARG A 146 -9.02 -20.06 -3.70
CA ARG A 146 -8.63 -20.47 -5.05
C ARG A 146 -8.35 -21.98 -5.07
N THR A 147 -8.57 -22.61 -6.22
CA THR A 147 -8.35 -24.05 -6.40
C THR A 147 -6.91 -24.47 -6.10
N ASP A 148 -5.93 -23.60 -6.35
CA ASP A 148 -4.51 -23.84 -6.09
C ASP A 148 -3.97 -23.06 -4.89
N ALA A 149 -4.85 -22.65 -3.96
CA ALA A 149 -4.49 -21.87 -2.78
C ALA A 149 -3.44 -22.59 -1.92
N GLU A 150 -2.47 -21.83 -1.43
CA GLU A 150 -1.43 -22.31 -0.52
C GLU A 150 -1.95 -22.25 0.93
N LEU A 151 -2.19 -23.40 1.56
CA LEU A 151 -2.64 -23.50 2.95
C LEU A 151 -1.47 -23.98 3.80
N THR A 152 -0.77 -23.02 4.41
CA THR A 152 0.41 -23.27 5.24
C THR A 152 0.04 -23.47 6.71
N PHE A 153 0.57 -24.53 7.31
CA PHE A 153 0.47 -24.80 8.75
C PHE A 153 1.86 -24.78 9.40
N GLU A 154 2.08 -23.88 10.36
CA GLU A 154 3.32 -23.82 11.14
C GLU A 154 3.29 -24.87 12.27
N ALA A 155 4.37 -25.64 12.40
CA ALA A 155 4.48 -26.66 13.42
C ALA A 155 5.89 -26.77 14.02
N ARG A 156 5.95 -27.39 15.19
CA ARG A 156 7.19 -27.91 15.80
C ARG A 156 7.14 -29.43 15.84
N PHE A 157 8.27 -30.08 16.01
CA PHE A 157 8.32 -31.54 16.13
C PHE A 157 7.71 -32.05 17.44
N HIS A 158 8.00 -31.39 18.55
CA HIS A 158 7.50 -31.83 19.86
C HIS A 158 5.97 -31.83 19.91
N GLY A 159 5.38 -33.01 20.16
CA GLY A 159 3.94 -33.18 20.25
C GLY A 159 3.21 -33.22 18.90
N PHE A 160 3.89 -33.06 17.76
CA PHE A 160 3.26 -33.15 16.45
C PHE A 160 3.32 -34.57 15.89
N ASP A 161 2.43 -35.41 16.43
CA ASP A 161 2.32 -36.83 16.11
C ASP A 161 1.64 -37.10 14.76
N LYS A 162 1.48 -38.39 14.44
CA LYS A 162 0.84 -38.85 13.21
C LYS A 162 -0.61 -38.40 13.10
N ASP A 163 -1.36 -38.39 14.20
CA ASP A 163 -2.79 -38.10 14.19
C ASP A 163 -3.03 -36.61 13.94
N ARG A 164 -2.24 -35.73 14.55
CA ARG A 164 -2.26 -34.28 14.24
C ARG A 164 -1.86 -34.00 12.80
N PHE A 165 -0.81 -34.64 12.30
CA PHE A 165 -0.39 -34.47 10.90
C PHE A 165 -1.48 -34.92 9.92
N THR A 166 -2.10 -36.08 10.18
CA THR A 166 -3.21 -36.59 9.36
C THR A 166 -4.40 -35.64 9.40
N ALA A 167 -4.78 -35.14 10.58
CA ALA A 167 -5.85 -34.15 10.70
C ALA A 167 -5.56 -32.85 9.93
N CYS A 168 -4.29 -32.42 9.85
CA CYS A 168 -3.92 -31.27 9.02
C CYS A 168 -4.13 -31.57 7.53
N LEU A 169 -3.70 -32.75 7.05
CA LEU A 169 -3.90 -33.15 5.65
C LEU A 169 -5.40 -33.25 5.31
N ASP A 170 -6.19 -33.88 6.18
CA ASP A 170 -7.64 -34.01 6.01
C ASP A 170 -8.35 -32.64 6.04
N ALA A 171 -7.81 -31.67 6.78
CA ALA A 171 -8.26 -30.28 6.78
C ALA A 171 -7.86 -29.49 5.52
N GLY A 172 -7.09 -30.09 4.60
CA GLY A 172 -6.66 -29.49 3.34
C GLY A 172 -5.39 -28.64 3.42
N PHE A 173 -4.64 -28.69 4.53
CA PHE A 173 -3.32 -28.06 4.59
C PHE A 173 -2.35 -28.78 3.66
N ASN A 174 -1.74 -28.03 2.73
CA ASN A 174 -0.92 -28.57 1.65
C ASN A 174 0.56 -28.12 1.74
N ARG A 175 0.89 -27.28 2.72
CA ARG A 175 2.24 -26.82 3.01
C ARG A 175 2.49 -26.75 4.52
N PHE A 176 3.66 -27.18 4.98
CA PHE A 176 4.04 -27.17 6.39
C PHE A 176 5.36 -26.43 6.58
N SER A 177 5.40 -25.50 7.53
CA SER A 177 6.64 -24.85 7.99
C SER A 177 7.06 -25.45 9.33
N LEU A 178 8.12 -26.24 9.32
CA LEU A 178 8.57 -27.00 10.49
C LEU A 178 9.79 -26.33 11.13
N GLY A 179 9.62 -25.83 12.35
CA GLY A 179 10.69 -25.19 13.11
C GLY A 179 11.75 -26.16 13.63
N VAL A 180 12.81 -26.40 12.86
CA VAL A 180 13.98 -27.23 13.24
C VAL A 180 15.00 -26.39 14.01
N GLN A 181 15.34 -25.21 13.49
CA GLN A 181 16.36 -24.25 13.92
C GLN A 181 17.81 -24.74 13.78
N SER A 182 18.13 -25.92 14.28
CA SER A 182 19.41 -26.62 14.10
C SER A 182 19.20 -28.10 14.37
N PHE A 183 19.82 -28.99 13.60
CA PHE A 183 19.77 -30.43 13.86
C PHE A 183 20.69 -30.83 15.02
N ASP A 184 21.67 -30.01 15.36
CA ASP A 184 22.51 -30.21 16.54
C ASP A 184 21.69 -30.18 17.84
N THR A 185 21.73 -31.29 18.59
CA THR A 185 20.96 -31.51 19.80
C THR A 185 21.25 -30.47 20.89
N GLU A 186 22.51 -30.10 21.10
CA GLU A 186 22.88 -29.17 22.18
C GLU A 186 22.50 -27.73 21.84
N LEU A 187 22.69 -27.31 20.59
CA LEU A 187 22.28 -26.00 20.10
C LEU A 187 20.76 -25.84 20.20
N ARG A 188 19.98 -26.79 19.68
CA ARG A 188 18.50 -26.68 19.68
C ARG A 188 17.91 -26.73 21.09
N GLN A 189 18.43 -27.57 21.98
CA GLN A 189 17.92 -27.69 23.36
C GLN A 189 18.18 -26.42 24.18
N ARG A 190 19.32 -25.74 23.97
CA ARG A 190 19.57 -24.41 24.56
C ARG A 190 18.55 -23.34 24.14
N LEU A 191 17.92 -23.51 22.98
CA LEU A 191 16.87 -22.62 22.49
C LEU A 191 15.47 -22.97 23.01
N GLY A 192 15.33 -24.06 23.76
CA GLY A 192 14.05 -24.58 24.24
C GLY A 192 13.36 -25.55 23.28
N ARG A 193 14.07 -26.06 22.25
CA ARG A 193 13.61 -27.15 21.39
C ARG A 193 14.07 -28.49 21.98
N ILE A 194 13.16 -29.23 22.62
CA ILE A 194 13.54 -30.31 23.55
C ILE A 194 13.91 -31.64 22.89
N ASP A 195 13.37 -31.94 21.70
CA ASP A 195 13.69 -33.19 20.98
C ASP A 195 15.11 -33.15 20.39
N ASP A 196 15.77 -34.30 20.33
CA ASP A 196 17.12 -34.49 19.79
C ASP A 196 17.17 -34.65 18.26
N GLU A 197 18.38 -34.65 17.69
CA GLU A 197 18.61 -34.85 16.24
C GLU A 197 17.86 -36.08 15.70
N ILE A 198 18.00 -37.21 16.40
CA ILE A 198 17.48 -38.52 15.96
C ILE A 198 15.96 -38.47 15.84
N THR A 199 15.29 -37.93 16.85
CA THR A 199 13.84 -37.81 16.87
C THR A 199 13.35 -36.89 15.76
N VAL A 200 13.97 -35.72 15.60
CA VAL A 200 13.59 -34.74 14.59
C VAL A 200 13.76 -35.28 13.19
N ARG A 201 14.88 -35.94 12.88
CA ARG A 201 15.13 -36.58 11.58
C ARG A 201 14.12 -37.67 11.30
N ARG A 202 13.85 -38.56 12.26
CA ARG A 202 12.87 -39.64 12.10
C ARG A 202 11.47 -39.10 11.77
N GLU A 203 11.01 -38.09 12.49
CA GLU A 203 9.69 -37.50 12.24
C GLU A 203 9.65 -36.72 10.92
N LEU A 204 10.73 -36.03 10.56
CA LEU A 204 10.87 -35.36 9.27
C LEU A 204 10.78 -36.36 8.12
N ASP A 205 11.54 -37.45 8.19
CA ASP A 205 11.52 -38.53 7.19
C ASP A 205 10.13 -39.16 7.10
N ARG A 206 9.46 -39.39 8.24
CA ARG A 206 8.08 -39.90 8.27
C ARG A 206 7.12 -38.99 7.50
N MET A 207 7.20 -37.68 7.69
CA MET A 207 6.31 -36.72 7.03
C MET A 207 6.64 -36.61 5.53
N CYS A 208 7.93 -36.49 5.18
CA CYS A 208 8.35 -36.38 3.78
C CYS A 208 8.00 -37.64 2.96
N ASN A 209 8.14 -38.83 3.55
CA ASN A 209 7.84 -40.09 2.86
C ASN A 209 6.36 -40.31 2.55
N GLN A 210 5.45 -39.53 3.16
CA GLN A 210 4.03 -39.59 2.80
C GLN A 210 3.73 -38.85 1.48
N ASP A 211 4.55 -37.85 1.13
CA ASP A 211 4.49 -37.09 -0.13
C ASP A 211 3.11 -36.46 -0.45
N GLN A 212 2.30 -36.16 0.58
CA GLN A 212 0.95 -35.58 0.43
C GLN A 212 0.93 -34.04 0.51
N ALA A 213 2.00 -33.43 1.02
CA ALA A 213 2.11 -31.99 1.20
C ALA A 213 3.57 -31.55 1.10
N VAL A 214 3.78 -30.26 0.84
CA VAL A 214 5.12 -29.68 0.80
C VAL A 214 5.62 -29.46 2.22
N ILE A 215 6.72 -30.11 2.58
CA ILE A 215 7.39 -29.92 3.86
C ILE A 215 8.55 -28.95 3.70
N VAL A 216 8.50 -27.85 4.45
CA VAL A 216 9.56 -26.85 4.57
C VAL A 216 10.12 -26.91 5.98
N THR A 217 11.44 -26.79 6.12
CA THR A 217 12.09 -26.66 7.42
C THR A 217 12.72 -25.30 7.62
N ASP A 218 12.50 -24.72 8.80
CA ASP A 218 13.13 -23.47 9.21
C ASP A 218 14.44 -23.77 9.94
N LEU A 219 15.55 -23.21 9.47
CA LEU A 219 16.86 -23.25 10.12
C LEU A 219 17.34 -21.84 10.46
N ILE A 220 18.11 -21.73 11.55
CA ILE A 220 18.66 -20.47 12.02
C ILE A 220 20.18 -20.58 12.08
N TYR A 221 20.88 -19.71 11.36
CA TYR A 221 22.33 -19.56 11.47
C TYR A 221 22.72 -18.37 12.36
N GLY A 222 23.92 -18.42 12.92
CA GLY A 222 24.41 -17.43 13.87
C GLY A 222 23.82 -17.60 15.28
N LEU A 223 23.45 -18.82 15.67
CA LEU A 223 22.99 -19.17 17.01
C LEU A 223 24.14 -19.11 18.04
N PRO A 224 23.87 -18.85 19.33
CA PRO A 224 24.90 -18.86 20.37
C PRO A 224 25.73 -20.15 20.46
N GLY A 225 27.04 -20.02 20.26
CA GLY A 225 27.97 -21.14 20.24
C GLY A 225 27.92 -22.02 18.97
N GLN A 226 27.17 -21.62 17.95
CA GLN A 226 27.16 -22.31 16.65
C GLN A 226 28.43 -21.98 15.87
N THR A 227 29.07 -23.00 15.32
CA THR A 227 30.25 -22.85 14.45
C THR A 227 29.87 -23.13 13.00
N LEU A 228 30.78 -22.83 12.07
CA LEU A 228 30.57 -23.14 10.65
C LEU A 228 30.41 -24.65 10.41
N ASP A 229 31.07 -25.50 11.19
CA ASP A 229 30.94 -26.97 11.07
C ASP A 229 29.55 -27.45 11.51
N HIS A 230 29.01 -26.91 12.62
CA HIS A 230 27.63 -27.19 13.03
C HIS A 230 26.66 -26.78 11.91
N TRP A 231 26.87 -25.59 11.33
CA TRP A 231 26.02 -25.10 10.25
C TRP A 231 26.13 -25.95 8.98
N GLN A 232 27.33 -26.36 8.58
CA GLN A 232 27.52 -27.22 7.42
C GLN A 232 26.86 -28.59 7.63
N ARG A 233 26.95 -29.16 8.83
CA ARG A 233 26.24 -30.40 9.19
C ARG A 233 24.72 -30.24 9.09
N ASP A 234 24.17 -29.14 9.61
CA ASP A 234 22.73 -28.84 9.49
C ASP A 234 22.28 -28.77 8.02
N LEU A 235 23.09 -28.12 7.16
CA LEU A 235 22.83 -28.01 5.73
C LEU A 235 22.95 -29.35 4.99
N ASP A 236 23.91 -30.18 5.34
CA ASP A 236 24.09 -31.51 4.74
C ASP A 236 22.91 -32.41 5.10
N ILE A 237 22.49 -32.44 6.37
CA ILE A 237 21.29 -33.18 6.82
C ILE A 237 20.04 -32.68 6.09
N LEU A 238 19.87 -31.35 5.99
CA LEU A 238 18.76 -30.75 5.25
C LEU A 238 18.73 -31.21 3.79
N ALA A 239 19.87 -31.15 3.10
CA ALA A 239 19.97 -31.51 1.69
C ALA A 239 19.77 -33.00 1.42
N GLU A 240 20.14 -33.86 2.37
CA GLU A 240 19.93 -35.31 2.32
C GLU A 240 18.48 -35.72 2.68
N SER A 241 17.74 -34.86 3.38
CA SER A 241 16.35 -35.12 3.77
C SER A 241 15.38 -35.08 2.58
N GLY A 242 14.14 -35.51 2.80
CA GLY A 242 13.06 -35.49 1.81
C GLY A 242 12.32 -34.15 1.65
N VAL A 243 12.79 -33.05 2.26
CA VAL A 243 12.04 -31.77 2.26
C VAL A 243 11.81 -31.21 0.86
N GLY A 244 10.68 -30.54 0.69
CA GLY A 244 10.34 -29.79 -0.51
C GLY A 244 10.93 -28.38 -0.52
N GLY A 245 11.25 -27.82 0.65
CA GLY A 245 11.89 -26.51 0.75
C GLY A 245 12.56 -26.25 2.10
N ALA A 246 13.22 -25.10 2.20
CA ALA A 246 13.92 -24.68 3.41
C ALA A 246 13.97 -23.16 3.53
N ASP A 247 13.83 -22.68 4.77
CA ASP A 247 14.10 -21.30 5.14
C ASP A 247 15.41 -21.22 5.95
N LEU A 248 16.34 -20.38 5.50
CA LEU A 248 17.62 -20.13 6.18
C LEU A 248 17.60 -18.71 6.75
N TYR A 249 17.27 -18.59 8.04
CA TYR A 249 17.19 -17.32 8.73
C TYR A 249 18.46 -16.97 9.48
N GLN A 250 18.83 -15.70 9.45
CA GLN A 250 19.86 -15.19 10.36
C GLN A 250 19.26 -14.94 11.75
N LEU A 251 19.96 -15.37 12.81
CA LEU A 251 19.63 -14.88 14.15
C LEU A 251 19.90 -13.37 14.27
N ILE A 252 18.83 -12.61 14.45
CA ILE A 252 18.86 -11.24 14.94
C ILE A 252 18.56 -11.28 16.45
N LEU A 253 19.57 -10.98 17.27
CA LEU A 253 19.44 -11.06 18.73
C LEU A 253 18.72 -9.81 19.26
N LEU A 254 17.50 -10.00 19.74
CA LEU A 254 16.73 -8.96 20.43
C LEU A 254 17.21 -8.83 21.88
N PRO A 255 17.73 -7.68 22.34
CA PRO A 255 18.28 -7.51 23.69
C PRO A 255 17.30 -7.86 24.83
N GLU A 256 16.02 -7.59 24.64
CA GLU A 256 14.93 -7.81 25.59
C GLU A 256 14.46 -9.27 25.67
N SER A 257 14.77 -10.07 24.65
CA SER A 257 14.44 -11.50 24.62
C SER A 257 15.10 -12.27 25.77
N GLN A 258 14.59 -13.46 26.09
CA GLN A 258 15.21 -14.30 27.11
C GLN A 258 16.63 -14.72 26.69
N LEU A 259 16.85 -14.96 25.40
CA LEU A 259 18.17 -15.24 24.84
C LEU A 259 19.09 -14.03 24.96
N GLY A 260 18.65 -12.84 24.55
CA GLY A 260 19.41 -11.59 24.65
C GLY A 260 19.86 -11.31 26.08
N ARG A 261 18.94 -11.43 27.05
CA ARG A 261 19.26 -11.30 28.48
C ARG A 261 20.22 -12.38 28.99
N SER A 262 20.16 -13.60 28.46
CA SER A 262 21.06 -14.70 28.86
C SER A 262 22.48 -14.50 28.32
N VAL A 263 22.60 -14.06 27.07
CA VAL A 263 23.88 -13.70 26.44
C VAL A 263 24.52 -12.52 27.17
N ASN A 264 23.76 -11.45 27.44
CA ASN A 264 24.26 -10.28 28.16
C ASN A 264 24.75 -10.60 29.58
N LYS A 265 24.20 -11.64 30.21
CA LYS A 265 24.62 -12.12 31.54
C LYS A 265 25.72 -13.18 31.49
N GLY A 266 26.23 -13.54 30.31
CA GLY A 266 27.24 -14.58 30.13
C GLY A 266 26.75 -16.00 30.47
N LYS A 267 25.44 -16.23 30.57
CA LYS A 267 24.86 -17.56 30.85
C LYS A 267 24.89 -18.48 29.64
N VAL A 268 24.93 -17.90 28.45
CA VAL A 268 25.01 -18.57 27.15
C VAL A 268 26.12 -17.85 26.36
N PRO A 269 26.89 -18.56 25.51
CA PRO A 269 27.92 -17.93 24.68
C PRO A 269 27.36 -16.77 23.84
N ALA A 270 28.22 -15.87 23.38
CA ALA A 270 27.81 -14.90 22.38
C ALA A 270 27.44 -15.61 21.06
N PRO A 271 26.47 -15.09 20.29
CA PRO A 271 26.30 -15.51 18.92
C PRO A 271 27.54 -15.14 18.08
N PRO A 272 27.80 -15.87 16.98
CA PRO A 272 28.85 -15.55 16.03
C PRO A 272 28.83 -14.09 15.57
N GLY A 273 30.02 -13.57 15.27
CA GLY A 273 30.22 -12.23 14.73
C GLY A 273 29.64 -12.07 13.32
N LEU A 274 29.74 -10.85 12.78
CA LEU A 274 29.22 -10.54 11.46
C LEU A 274 29.94 -11.33 10.34
N GLU A 275 31.26 -11.47 10.47
CA GLU A 275 32.08 -12.23 9.52
C GLU A 275 31.69 -13.71 9.46
N GLU A 276 31.52 -14.35 10.62
CA GLU A 276 31.08 -15.74 10.71
C GLU A 276 29.66 -15.91 10.16
N LYS A 277 28.73 -14.99 10.46
CA LYS A 277 27.37 -15.01 9.91
C LYS A 277 27.35 -14.83 8.39
N ALA A 278 28.23 -13.99 7.85
CA ALA A 278 28.39 -13.85 6.39
C ALA A 278 28.93 -15.14 5.76
N ALA A 279 29.91 -15.79 6.39
CA ALA A 279 30.41 -17.09 5.95
C ALA A 279 29.32 -18.18 6.00
N MET A 280 28.50 -18.21 7.06
CA MET A 280 27.35 -19.13 7.17
C MET A 280 26.30 -18.88 6.08
N PHE A 281 25.98 -17.61 5.80
CA PHE A 281 25.06 -17.23 4.71
C PHE A 281 25.56 -17.73 3.35
N ALA A 282 26.84 -17.47 3.04
CA ALA A 282 27.46 -17.92 1.80
C ALA A 282 27.51 -19.46 1.70
N ALA A 283 27.82 -20.15 2.81
CA ALA A 283 27.81 -21.61 2.89
C ALA A 283 26.42 -22.19 2.62
N GLY A 284 25.36 -21.61 3.19
CA GLY A 284 23.97 -22.02 2.96
C GLY A 284 23.59 -21.94 1.48
N ARG A 285 23.85 -20.79 0.85
CA ARG A 285 23.59 -20.58 -0.59
C ARG A 285 24.36 -21.55 -1.46
N LYS A 286 25.66 -21.73 -1.18
CA LYS A 286 26.54 -22.60 -1.95
C LYS A 286 26.12 -24.07 -1.84
N THR A 287 25.83 -24.54 -0.63
CA THR A 287 25.44 -25.93 -0.38
C THR A 287 24.10 -26.23 -1.03
N LEU A 288 23.06 -25.44 -0.77
CA LEU A 288 21.73 -25.68 -1.36
C LEU A 288 21.75 -25.62 -2.90
N LYS A 289 22.51 -24.69 -3.48
CA LYS A 289 22.71 -24.64 -4.94
C LYS A 289 23.40 -25.91 -5.48
N ARG A 290 24.41 -26.43 -4.79
CA ARG A 290 25.08 -27.70 -5.14
C ARG A 290 24.11 -28.87 -5.13
N HIS A 291 23.12 -28.84 -4.23
CA HIS A 291 22.05 -29.85 -4.13
C HIS A 291 20.81 -29.51 -4.97
N HIS A 292 20.92 -28.60 -5.94
CA HIS A 292 19.88 -28.23 -6.90
C HIS A 292 18.60 -27.62 -6.30
N PHE A 293 18.67 -27.06 -5.10
CA PHE A 293 17.59 -26.21 -4.61
C PHE A 293 17.58 -24.88 -5.36
N ASN A 294 16.41 -24.47 -5.81
CA ASN A 294 16.15 -23.17 -6.41
C ASN A 294 15.93 -22.15 -5.30
N ARG A 295 16.59 -21.00 -5.40
CA ARG A 295 16.36 -19.88 -4.49
C ARG A 295 15.09 -19.14 -4.90
N LEU A 296 14.05 -19.20 -4.08
CA LEU A 296 12.77 -18.53 -4.31
C LEU A 296 12.74 -17.11 -3.71
N SER A 297 13.45 -16.90 -2.61
CA SER A 297 13.71 -15.58 -2.02
C SER A 297 15.13 -15.54 -1.42
N VAL A 298 15.55 -14.42 -0.84
CA VAL A 298 16.87 -14.31 -0.19
C VAL A 298 17.04 -15.34 0.93
N SER A 299 15.97 -15.68 1.66
CA SER A 299 16.01 -16.67 2.75
C SER A 299 15.40 -18.03 2.39
N HIS A 300 14.60 -18.14 1.34
CA HIS A 300 13.78 -19.32 1.05
C HIS A 300 14.25 -20.08 -0.20
N PHE A 301 14.28 -21.41 -0.10
CA PHE A 301 14.75 -22.31 -1.14
C PHE A 301 13.73 -23.44 -1.37
N GLY A 302 13.42 -23.75 -2.63
CA GLY A 302 12.55 -24.86 -3.03
C GLY A 302 13.34 -25.91 -3.80
N ARG A 303 13.08 -27.20 -3.52
CA ARG A 303 13.74 -28.32 -4.21
C ARG A 303 13.18 -28.55 -5.60
N ASP A 304 11.88 -28.37 -5.76
CA ASP A 304 11.14 -28.57 -7.00
C ASP A 304 10.03 -27.51 -7.13
N SER A 305 9.20 -27.61 -8.17
CA SER A 305 8.14 -26.63 -8.47
C SER A 305 6.94 -26.68 -7.52
N ARG A 306 6.85 -27.66 -6.61
CA ARG A 306 5.75 -27.75 -5.63
C ARG A 306 5.90 -26.71 -4.53
N GLU A 307 7.13 -26.44 -4.09
CA GLU A 307 7.40 -25.33 -3.19
C GLU A 307 7.42 -24.02 -3.99
N ARG A 308 6.48 -23.13 -3.71
CA ARG A 308 6.31 -21.85 -4.42
C ARG A 308 6.50 -20.63 -3.51
N ASN A 309 6.45 -20.82 -2.19
CA ASN A 309 6.53 -19.79 -1.17
C ASN A 309 5.58 -18.59 -1.42
N ARG A 310 4.37 -18.85 -1.94
CA ARG A 310 3.49 -17.79 -2.44
C ARG A 310 3.07 -16.87 -1.32
N TYR A 311 2.65 -17.42 -0.18
CA TYR A 311 2.15 -16.63 0.93
C TYR A 311 3.19 -15.61 1.41
N ASN A 312 4.42 -16.07 1.69
CA ASN A 312 5.48 -15.22 2.22
C ASN A 312 5.92 -14.16 1.22
N HIS A 313 6.02 -14.49 -0.07
CA HIS A 313 6.38 -13.52 -1.09
C HIS A 313 5.29 -12.46 -1.25
N LEU A 314 4.04 -12.87 -1.45
CA LEU A 314 2.90 -11.97 -1.65
C LEU A 314 2.66 -11.05 -0.45
N SER A 315 2.83 -11.57 0.77
CA SER A 315 2.73 -10.76 2.00
C SER A 315 3.74 -9.60 2.01
N LYS A 316 5.00 -9.87 1.63
CA LYS A 316 6.06 -8.86 1.52
C LYS A 316 5.90 -7.94 0.31
N ALA A 317 5.25 -8.42 -0.75
CA ALA A 317 5.08 -7.70 -2.00
C ALA A 317 3.90 -6.73 -2.02
N GLY A 318 3.00 -6.78 -1.03
CA GLY A 318 1.86 -5.87 -1.01
C GLY A 318 0.50 -6.52 -1.27
N ALA A 319 0.33 -7.83 -1.08
CA ALA A 319 -0.98 -8.49 -1.19
C ALA A 319 -1.94 -8.15 -0.04
N ASP A 320 -3.25 -8.02 -0.32
CA ASP A 320 -4.25 -7.83 0.73
C ASP A 320 -4.20 -9.01 1.71
N LEU A 321 -4.04 -8.76 3.01
CA LEU A 321 -3.80 -9.77 4.04
C LEU A 321 -4.75 -9.57 5.21
N VAL A 322 -5.80 -10.38 5.27
CA VAL A 322 -6.83 -10.28 6.31
C VAL A 322 -6.34 -11.00 7.59
N PRO A 323 -6.19 -10.28 8.72
CA PRO A 323 -5.76 -10.89 9.97
C PRO A 323 -6.94 -11.44 10.77
N PHE A 324 -6.77 -12.62 11.38
CA PHE A 324 -7.72 -13.27 12.27
C PHE A 324 -6.99 -13.81 13.51
N GLY A 325 -7.66 -13.77 14.66
CA GLY A 325 -7.11 -14.23 15.93
C GLY A 325 -6.39 -13.15 16.73
N CYS A 326 -6.15 -13.45 18.00
CA CYS A 326 -5.53 -12.56 18.99
C CYS A 326 -4.05 -12.34 18.64
N GLY A 327 -3.64 -11.08 18.45
CA GLY A 327 -2.28 -10.67 18.10
C GLY A 327 -1.90 -10.84 16.62
N ALA A 328 -2.88 -11.08 15.75
CA ALA A 328 -2.71 -11.13 14.31
C ALA A 328 -2.44 -9.75 13.72
N GLY A 329 -1.48 -9.67 12.80
CA GLY A 329 -1.19 -8.48 12.01
C GLY A 329 -1.55 -8.70 10.55
N GLY A 330 -2.04 -7.65 9.89
CA GLY A 330 -2.33 -7.70 8.48
C GLY A 330 -2.59 -6.35 7.86
N ARG A 331 -3.16 -6.39 6.66
CA ARG A 331 -3.40 -5.22 5.83
C ARG A 331 -4.63 -5.43 4.99
N VAL A 332 -5.64 -4.58 5.17
CA VAL A 332 -6.87 -4.64 4.38
C VAL A 332 -7.04 -3.34 3.62
N ASN A 333 -7.11 -3.40 2.29
CA ASN A 333 -7.23 -2.23 1.41
C ASN A 333 -6.17 -1.16 1.71
N GLY A 334 -4.92 -1.60 1.88
CA GLY A 334 -3.77 -0.74 2.19
C GLY A 334 -3.67 -0.28 3.65
N HIS A 335 -4.72 -0.45 4.46
CA HIS A 335 -4.71 -0.09 5.88
C HIS A 335 -4.08 -1.20 6.68
N SER A 336 -3.04 -0.89 7.46
CA SER A 336 -2.42 -1.87 8.35
C SER A 336 -3.28 -2.04 9.60
N ILE A 337 -3.50 -3.30 10.00
CA ILE A 337 -4.35 -3.67 11.14
C ILE A 337 -3.56 -4.62 12.05
N MET A 338 -3.65 -4.40 13.35
CA MET A 338 -3.19 -5.33 14.38
C MET A 338 -4.38 -5.62 15.30
N THR A 339 -4.66 -6.90 15.53
CA THR A 339 -5.72 -7.30 16.45
C THR A 339 -5.25 -7.26 17.92
N GLU A 340 -6.21 -7.30 18.84
CA GLU A 340 -5.98 -7.36 20.28
C GLU A 340 -4.99 -8.47 20.64
N ARG A 341 -3.96 -8.09 21.41
CA ARG A 341 -2.91 -9.01 21.91
C ARG A 341 -3.24 -9.56 23.29
N ASP A 342 -4.18 -8.94 23.99
CA ASP A 342 -4.69 -9.45 25.25
C ASP A 342 -5.86 -10.38 24.96
N LEU A 343 -5.74 -11.62 25.43
CA LEU A 343 -6.72 -12.67 25.15
C LEU A 343 -8.12 -12.32 25.69
N ASN A 344 -8.20 -11.67 26.85
CA ASN A 344 -9.50 -11.32 27.45
C ASN A 344 -10.19 -10.22 26.66
N LYS A 345 -9.44 -9.18 26.25
CA LYS A 345 -9.97 -8.12 25.39
C LYS A 345 -10.43 -8.67 24.05
N TYR A 346 -9.63 -9.55 23.43
CA TYR A 346 -10.01 -10.24 22.20
C TYR A 346 -11.35 -10.95 22.36
N HIS A 347 -11.54 -11.73 23.43
CA HIS A 347 -12.81 -12.40 23.69
C HIS A 347 -13.98 -11.44 23.89
N GLN A 348 -13.76 -10.32 24.58
CA GLN A 348 -14.79 -9.31 24.82
C GLN A 348 -15.27 -8.66 23.52
N GLU A 349 -14.35 -8.30 22.63
CA GLU A 349 -14.68 -7.71 21.33
C GLU A 349 -15.46 -8.70 20.45
N ILE A 350 -15.02 -9.96 20.38
CA ILE A 350 -15.74 -10.99 19.62
C ILE A 350 -17.15 -11.23 20.19
N ALA A 351 -17.28 -11.28 21.52
CA ALA A 351 -18.59 -11.44 22.17
C ALA A 351 -19.53 -10.24 21.91
N ALA A 352 -18.96 -9.04 21.70
CA ALA A 352 -19.71 -7.85 21.30
C ALA A 352 -20.05 -7.81 19.80
N GLY A 353 -19.56 -8.77 19.00
CA GLY A 353 -19.74 -8.80 17.54
C GLY A 353 -18.81 -7.84 16.78
N ASN A 354 -17.77 -7.33 17.43
CA ASN A 354 -16.83 -6.38 16.87
C ASN A 354 -15.58 -7.07 16.31
N LYS A 355 -14.90 -6.43 15.36
CA LYS A 355 -13.54 -6.82 14.99
C LYS A 355 -12.60 -6.45 16.15
N PRO A 356 -11.74 -7.36 16.65
CA PRO A 356 -10.90 -7.09 17.82
C PRO A 356 -9.68 -6.25 17.42
N ILE A 357 -9.85 -4.99 17.04
CA ILE A 357 -8.80 -4.11 16.52
C ILE A 357 -8.08 -3.42 17.69
N ALA A 358 -6.77 -3.63 17.81
CA ALA A 358 -5.93 -2.89 18.76
C ALA A 358 -5.28 -1.66 18.15
N MET A 359 -4.94 -1.73 16.86
CA MET A 359 -4.31 -0.63 16.13
C MET A 359 -4.66 -0.70 14.66
N MET A 360 -4.96 0.45 14.07
CA MET A 360 -5.10 0.62 12.63
C MET A 360 -4.35 1.86 12.16
N THR A 361 -3.69 1.76 11.00
CA THR A 361 -3.06 2.90 10.32
C THR A 361 -3.56 3.00 8.88
N LYS A 362 -3.63 4.24 8.37
CA LYS A 362 -3.92 4.53 6.97
C LYS A 362 -2.79 4.01 6.07
N PRO A 363 -3.05 3.70 4.79
CA PRO A 363 -1.99 3.41 3.83
C PRO A 363 -1.01 4.58 3.74
N HIS A 364 0.26 4.27 3.59
CA HIS A 364 1.24 5.26 3.16
C HIS A 364 0.88 5.75 1.74
N PRO A 365 1.06 7.04 1.38
CA PRO A 365 0.72 7.52 0.04
C PRO A 365 1.40 6.75 -1.10
N GLN A 366 2.64 6.30 -0.86
CA GLN A 366 3.42 5.47 -1.80
C GLN A 366 3.32 3.96 -1.47
N HIS A 367 2.22 3.51 -0.87
CA HIS A 367 2.04 2.12 -0.41
C HIS A 367 2.56 1.08 -1.42
N ASP A 368 2.06 1.11 -2.65
CA ASP A 368 2.33 0.08 -3.66
C ASP A 368 3.81 0.08 -4.08
N LEU A 369 4.42 1.26 -4.26
CA LEU A 369 5.84 1.39 -4.53
C LEU A 369 6.70 0.78 -3.39
N ARG A 370 6.36 1.10 -2.13
CA ARG A 370 7.15 0.68 -0.96
C ARG A 370 7.10 -0.82 -0.71
N TYR A 371 5.93 -1.43 -0.93
CA TYR A 371 5.79 -2.89 -0.89
C TYR A 371 6.40 -3.57 -2.12
N GLY A 372 6.33 -2.96 -3.31
CA GLY A 372 7.04 -3.43 -4.49
C GLY A 372 8.57 -3.47 -4.29
N ILE A 373 9.13 -2.44 -3.66
CA ILE A 373 10.54 -2.41 -3.23
C ILE A 373 10.81 -3.57 -2.26
N GLY A 374 9.95 -3.76 -1.25
CA GLY A 374 10.07 -4.86 -0.28
C GLY A 374 10.07 -6.25 -0.94
N GLY A 375 9.11 -6.51 -1.83
CA GLY A 375 9.02 -7.75 -2.59
C GLY A 375 10.24 -7.99 -3.47
N GLY A 376 10.74 -6.96 -4.16
CA GLY A 376 11.94 -7.07 -4.99
C GLY A 376 13.21 -7.37 -4.17
N PHE A 377 13.44 -6.68 -3.05
CA PHE A 377 14.56 -6.99 -2.16
C PHE A 377 14.48 -8.41 -1.57
N ASP A 378 13.26 -8.95 -1.37
CA ASP A 378 13.08 -10.34 -0.96
C ASP A 378 13.43 -11.33 -2.09
N LEU A 379 13.11 -11.02 -3.35
CA LEU A 379 13.52 -11.84 -4.50
C LEU A 379 15.03 -11.72 -4.80
N GLY A 380 15.64 -10.60 -4.40
CA GLY A 380 17.04 -10.29 -4.63
C GLY A 380 17.29 -9.45 -5.89
N TYR A 381 16.27 -8.77 -6.41
CA TYR A 381 16.39 -7.79 -7.50
C TYR A 381 15.21 -6.81 -7.50
N LEU A 382 15.39 -5.62 -8.07
CA LEU A 382 14.30 -4.68 -8.36
C LEU A 382 14.07 -4.60 -9.87
N ASP A 383 12.82 -4.72 -10.35
CA ASP A 383 12.43 -4.35 -11.73
C ASP A 383 12.05 -2.87 -11.72
N LEU A 384 12.99 -2.03 -12.16
CA LEU A 384 12.87 -0.58 -12.08
C LEU A 384 11.74 -0.05 -12.96
N ASN A 385 11.50 -0.66 -14.12
CA ASN A 385 10.39 -0.25 -15.00
C ASN A 385 9.02 -0.43 -14.32
N THR A 386 8.83 -1.55 -13.61
CA THR A 386 7.58 -1.81 -12.89
C THR A 386 7.43 -0.88 -11.70
N LEU A 387 8.52 -0.61 -10.98
CA LEU A 387 8.48 0.31 -9.84
C LEU A 387 8.28 1.76 -10.26
N ASP A 388 8.85 2.18 -11.40
CA ASP A 388 8.70 3.53 -11.96
C ASP A 388 7.26 3.83 -12.39
N GLN A 389 6.46 2.81 -12.72
CA GLN A 389 5.02 2.96 -12.95
C GLN A 389 4.25 3.27 -11.65
N LEU A 390 4.80 2.90 -10.48
CA LEU A 390 4.23 3.16 -9.16
C LEU A 390 4.78 4.45 -8.51
N GLY A 391 5.83 5.03 -9.10
CA GLY A 391 6.47 6.27 -8.70
C GLY A 391 7.92 6.31 -9.18
N ASP A 392 8.47 7.49 -9.39
CA ASP A 392 9.77 7.83 -10.01
C ASP A 392 11.03 7.35 -9.24
N LEU A 393 11.07 6.06 -8.88
CA LEU A 393 12.11 5.46 -8.04
C LEU A 393 13.49 5.56 -8.67
N SER A 394 13.63 5.20 -9.94
CA SER A 394 14.93 5.13 -10.62
C SER A 394 15.63 6.47 -10.61
N ASP A 395 14.93 7.53 -10.98
CA ASP A 395 15.48 8.88 -11.04
C ASP A 395 15.79 9.42 -9.64
N ARG A 396 14.85 9.24 -8.70
CA ARG A 396 15.03 9.71 -7.32
C ARG A 396 16.17 8.99 -6.62
N ALA A 397 16.22 7.67 -6.69
CA ALA A 397 17.18 6.85 -5.96
C ALA A 397 18.49 6.59 -6.74
N LYS A 398 18.66 7.15 -7.94
CA LYS A 398 19.87 6.98 -8.75
C LYS A 398 21.17 7.18 -7.96
N PRO A 399 21.35 8.25 -7.16
CA PRO A 399 22.59 8.45 -6.41
C PRO A 399 22.88 7.32 -5.41
N LEU A 400 21.83 6.74 -4.83
CA LEU A 400 21.94 5.61 -3.91
C LEU A 400 22.31 4.33 -4.67
N PHE A 401 21.70 4.08 -5.83
CA PHE A 401 21.98 2.92 -6.66
C PHE A 401 23.39 2.94 -7.25
N ASP A 402 23.85 4.10 -7.72
CA ASP A 402 25.21 4.28 -8.21
C ASP A 402 26.23 3.97 -7.10
N ALA A 403 26.01 4.50 -5.88
CA ALA A 403 26.87 4.23 -4.73
C ALA A 403 26.89 2.73 -4.36
N TRP A 404 25.75 2.06 -4.41
CA TRP A 404 25.69 0.61 -4.16
C TRP A 404 26.40 -0.21 -5.22
N GLN A 405 26.36 0.21 -6.48
CA GLN A 405 27.10 -0.44 -7.56
C GLN A 405 28.60 -0.28 -7.34
N GLU A 406 29.06 0.93 -7.00
CA GLU A 406 30.47 1.19 -6.66
C GLU A 406 30.94 0.42 -5.42
N ASN A 407 30.04 0.17 -4.46
CA ASN A 407 30.30 -0.58 -3.25
C ASN A 407 30.14 -2.10 -3.41
N GLY A 408 29.83 -2.60 -4.62
CA GLY A 408 29.70 -4.02 -4.91
C GLY A 408 28.48 -4.71 -4.30
N LEU A 409 27.44 -3.94 -3.95
CA LEU A 409 26.18 -4.45 -3.37
C LEU A 409 25.15 -4.82 -4.46
N VAL A 410 25.24 -4.18 -5.63
CA VAL A 410 24.32 -4.40 -6.74
C VAL A 410 25.04 -4.46 -8.08
N GLN A 411 24.37 -5.03 -9.07
CA GLN A 411 24.67 -4.91 -10.50
C GLN A 411 23.46 -4.28 -11.18
N HIS A 412 23.65 -3.11 -11.77
CA HIS A 412 22.60 -2.35 -12.45
C HIS A 412 22.77 -2.44 -13.97
N ASP A 413 21.75 -2.93 -14.68
CA ASP A 413 21.76 -3.06 -16.16
C ASP A 413 20.84 -2.07 -16.89
N GLY A 414 20.30 -1.09 -16.17
CA GLY A 414 19.35 -0.09 -16.66
C GLY A 414 17.89 -0.44 -16.40
N ARG A 415 17.52 -1.72 -16.40
CA ARG A 415 16.15 -2.16 -16.06
C ARG A 415 16.09 -2.84 -14.70
N TYR A 416 17.09 -3.65 -14.39
CA TYR A 416 17.14 -4.44 -13.17
C TYR A 416 18.27 -3.97 -12.27
N LEU A 417 17.95 -3.81 -10.99
CA LEU A 417 18.92 -3.67 -9.92
C LEU A 417 19.10 -5.04 -9.25
N ASN A 418 20.06 -5.83 -9.71
CA ASN A 418 20.31 -7.17 -9.21
C ASN A 418 21.18 -7.13 -7.96
N LEU A 419 20.75 -7.74 -6.85
CA LEU A 419 21.58 -7.80 -5.64
C LEU A 419 22.72 -8.80 -5.83
N THR A 420 23.95 -8.37 -5.55
CA THR A 420 25.10 -9.30 -5.44
C THR A 420 24.92 -10.21 -4.23
N GLU A 421 25.81 -11.19 -4.02
CA GLU A 421 25.79 -11.98 -2.78
C GLU A 421 25.87 -11.11 -1.52
N ALA A 422 26.71 -10.06 -1.55
CA ALA A 422 26.78 -9.09 -0.47
C ALA A 422 25.47 -8.29 -0.34
N GLY A 423 24.87 -7.85 -1.46
CA GLY A 423 23.58 -7.16 -1.45
C GLY A 423 22.44 -8.01 -0.88
N GLN A 424 22.42 -9.31 -1.18
CA GLN A 424 21.45 -10.25 -0.62
C GLN A 424 21.65 -10.42 0.88
N PHE A 425 22.90 -10.55 1.34
CA PHE A 425 23.21 -10.56 2.77
C PHE A 425 22.76 -9.27 3.45
N TRP A 426 22.80 -8.12 2.78
CA TRP A 426 22.41 -6.80 3.32
C TRP A 426 20.99 -6.34 2.89
N ASN A 427 20.15 -7.23 2.34
CA ASN A 427 18.91 -6.82 1.67
C ASN A 427 17.98 -5.95 2.54
N ILE A 428 17.78 -6.28 3.81
CA ILE A 428 16.94 -5.49 4.74
C ILE A 428 17.53 -4.09 4.99
N ASN A 429 18.85 -3.99 5.17
CA ASN A 429 19.52 -2.70 5.35
C ASN A 429 19.31 -1.80 4.13
N MET A 430 19.48 -2.37 2.94
CA MET A 430 19.32 -1.67 1.67
C MET A 430 17.86 -1.27 1.41
N GLN A 431 16.91 -2.18 1.67
CA GLN A 431 15.48 -1.88 1.58
C GLN A 431 15.09 -0.70 2.48
N GLN A 432 15.54 -0.70 3.76
CA GLN A 432 15.29 0.42 4.67
C GLN A 432 16.02 1.71 4.23
N ALA A 433 17.20 1.59 3.63
CA ALA A 433 17.94 2.74 3.12
C ALA A 433 17.22 3.43 1.94
N VAL A 434 16.68 2.67 0.98
CA VAL A 434 15.82 3.25 -0.08
C VAL A 434 14.62 3.95 0.54
N ASN A 435 13.96 3.31 1.50
CA ASN A 435 12.78 3.90 2.11
C ASN A 435 13.09 5.23 2.81
N ARG A 436 14.13 5.27 3.64
CA ARG A 436 14.60 6.49 4.30
C ARG A 436 15.03 7.57 3.30
N TYR A 437 15.68 7.17 2.20
CA TYR A 437 16.14 8.11 1.18
C TYR A 437 14.97 8.80 0.47
N LEU A 438 13.91 8.05 0.15
CA LEU A 438 12.70 8.61 -0.45
C LEU A 438 12.01 9.59 0.51
N ASP A 439 11.90 9.25 1.80
CA ASP A 439 11.28 10.10 2.83
C ASP A 439 12.04 11.43 2.98
N LEU A 440 13.37 11.39 3.00
CA LEU A 440 14.22 12.59 3.02
C LEU A 440 14.00 13.46 1.76
N GLY A 441 13.80 12.83 0.60
CA GLY A 441 13.46 13.52 -0.63
C GLY A 441 12.12 14.25 -0.53
N ASP A 442 11.09 13.57 -0.03
CA ASP A 442 9.75 14.14 0.14
C ASP A 442 9.75 15.31 1.14
N GLU A 443 10.51 15.20 2.24
CA GLU A 443 10.66 16.30 3.21
C GLU A 443 11.33 17.53 2.59
N LEU A 444 12.35 17.35 1.76
CA LEU A 444 13.04 18.45 1.09
C LEU A 444 12.14 19.15 0.06
N LEU A 445 11.36 18.39 -0.70
CA LEU A 445 10.38 18.94 -1.65
C LEU A 445 9.33 19.78 -0.92
N LYS A 446 8.73 19.24 0.15
CA LYS A 446 7.76 19.97 0.98
C LYS A 446 8.33 21.27 1.55
N ARG A 447 9.59 21.27 2.01
CA ARG A 447 10.24 22.49 2.50
C ARG A 447 10.44 23.54 1.41
N GLN A 448 10.75 23.11 0.18
CA GLN A 448 10.88 24.01 -0.97
C GLN A 448 9.53 24.62 -1.33
N GLU A 449 8.47 23.81 -1.40
CA GLU A 449 7.10 24.27 -1.65
C GLU A 449 6.65 25.29 -0.60
N LEU A 450 6.87 25.00 0.69
CA LEU A 450 6.56 25.93 1.78
C LEU A 450 7.34 27.24 1.66
N THR A 451 8.61 27.17 1.24
CA THR A 451 9.44 28.37 1.03
C THR A 451 8.90 29.22 -0.11
N ILE A 452 8.54 28.59 -1.24
CA ILE A 452 7.94 29.28 -2.39
C ILE A 452 6.62 29.94 -1.97
N MET A 453 5.73 29.18 -1.31
CA MET A 453 4.44 29.68 -0.85
C MET A 453 4.56 30.85 0.13
N ASN A 454 5.51 30.78 1.08
CA ASN A 454 5.78 31.89 2.02
C ASN A 454 6.28 33.15 1.30
N ASN A 455 7.16 32.99 0.30
CA ASN A 455 7.63 34.12 -0.51
C ASN A 455 6.47 34.75 -1.31
N THR A 456 5.59 33.92 -1.88
CA THR A 456 4.38 34.38 -2.59
C THR A 456 3.44 35.13 -1.66
N LEU A 457 3.20 34.63 -0.45
CA LEU A 457 2.37 35.30 0.55
C LEU A 457 2.93 36.69 0.92
N GLU A 458 4.24 36.79 1.15
CA GLU A 458 4.89 38.06 1.47
C GLU A 458 4.70 39.09 0.35
N GLN A 459 4.80 38.67 -0.92
CA GLN A 459 4.52 39.51 -2.07
C GLN A 459 3.05 39.96 -2.14
N ILE A 460 2.10 39.04 -1.94
CA ILE A 460 0.65 39.35 -1.93
C ILE A 460 0.33 40.36 -0.83
N GLU A 461 0.84 40.16 0.39
CA GLU A 461 0.62 41.09 1.50
C GLU A 461 1.24 42.46 1.23
N THR A 462 2.41 42.49 0.60
CA THR A 462 3.11 43.74 0.26
C THR A 462 2.31 44.56 -0.73
N ILE A 463 1.86 43.95 -1.84
CA ILE A 463 1.04 44.63 -2.85
C ILE A 463 -0.32 45.02 -2.25
N SER A 464 -0.95 44.15 -1.46
CA SER A 464 -2.23 44.45 -0.81
C SER A 464 -2.15 45.63 0.16
N LYS A 465 -1.02 45.80 0.88
CA LYS A 465 -0.78 46.96 1.76
C LYS A 465 -0.55 48.24 0.96
N GLN A 466 0.19 48.17 -0.15
CA GLN A 466 0.46 49.31 -1.03
C GLN A 466 -0.77 49.75 -1.83
N GLN A 467 -1.64 48.80 -2.20
CA GLN A 467 -2.80 49.00 -3.06
C GLN A 467 -4.07 48.44 -2.38
N PRO A 468 -4.60 49.09 -1.32
CA PRO A 468 -5.72 48.56 -0.52
C PRO A 468 -7.06 48.51 -1.26
N LEU A 469 -7.15 49.09 -2.46
CA LEU A 469 -8.34 49.03 -3.33
C LEU A 469 -8.26 47.89 -4.36
N SER A 470 -7.10 47.24 -4.52
CA SER A 470 -6.93 46.14 -5.47
C SER A 470 -7.59 44.86 -4.94
N SER A 471 -8.32 44.15 -5.81
CA SER A 471 -8.86 42.81 -5.52
C SER A 471 -7.72 41.77 -5.52
N LEU A 472 -7.93 40.62 -4.88
CA LEU A 472 -6.93 39.53 -4.95
C LEU A 472 -6.67 39.10 -6.39
N ALA A 473 -7.68 39.14 -7.26
CA ALA A 473 -7.52 38.85 -8.68
C ALA A 473 -6.53 39.82 -9.35
N GLN A 474 -6.61 41.11 -9.03
CA GLN A 474 -5.67 42.11 -9.54
C GLN A 474 -4.27 41.93 -8.97
N VAL A 475 -4.14 41.59 -7.68
CA VAL A 475 -2.86 41.29 -7.04
C VAL A 475 -2.21 40.06 -7.69
N GLY A 476 -2.97 38.99 -7.89
CA GLY A 476 -2.52 37.76 -8.56
C GLY A 476 -2.01 38.04 -9.97
N ARG A 477 -2.79 38.78 -10.77
CA ARG A 477 -2.37 39.19 -12.13
C ARG A 477 -1.05 39.97 -12.16
N GLN A 478 -0.78 40.82 -11.17
CA GLN A 478 0.52 41.53 -11.07
C GLN A 478 1.69 40.59 -10.78
N LEU A 479 1.43 39.48 -10.10
CA LEU A 479 2.41 38.45 -9.76
C LEU A 479 2.48 37.32 -10.80
N GLY A 480 1.67 37.38 -11.87
CA GLY A 480 1.57 36.29 -12.85
C GLY A 480 0.89 35.03 -12.31
N LEU A 481 0.12 35.15 -11.23
CA LEU A 481 -0.61 34.05 -10.58
C LEU A 481 -2.06 34.02 -11.04
N THR A 482 -2.63 32.82 -11.09
CA THR A 482 -4.08 32.59 -11.15
C THR A 482 -4.77 33.07 -9.87
N GLU A 483 -6.09 33.24 -9.92
CA GLU A 483 -6.85 33.62 -8.73
C GLU A 483 -6.81 32.52 -7.66
N LEU A 484 -6.81 31.25 -8.08
CA LEU A 484 -6.67 30.12 -7.17
C LEU A 484 -5.31 30.11 -6.47
N GLU A 485 -4.20 30.25 -7.20
CA GLU A 485 -2.86 30.31 -6.60
C GLU A 485 -2.72 31.48 -5.61
N THR A 486 -3.34 32.62 -5.94
CA THR A 486 -3.36 33.80 -5.07
C THR A 486 -4.11 33.50 -3.76
N VAL A 487 -5.24 32.80 -3.83
CA VAL A 487 -6.02 32.40 -2.66
C VAL A 487 -5.32 31.30 -1.86
N GLN A 488 -4.69 30.34 -2.54
CA GLN A 488 -3.96 29.23 -1.93
C GLN A 488 -2.74 29.69 -1.11
N ALA A 489 -2.09 30.77 -1.54
CA ALA A 489 -0.98 31.36 -0.79
C ALA A 489 -1.41 32.09 0.50
N LEU A 490 -2.70 32.40 0.67
CA LEU A 490 -3.20 33.08 1.87
C LEU A 490 -3.16 32.16 3.10
N PRO A 491 -2.91 32.71 4.31
CA PRO A 491 -2.95 31.89 5.52
C PRO A 491 -4.37 31.37 5.78
N ALA A 492 -4.50 30.21 6.44
CA ALA A 492 -5.79 29.55 6.74
C ALA A 492 -6.83 30.47 7.42
N LYS A 493 -6.38 31.45 8.22
CA LYS A 493 -7.24 32.47 8.84
C LYS A 493 -7.90 33.43 7.84
N GLN A 494 -7.35 33.53 6.62
CA GLN A 494 -7.81 34.39 5.53
C GLN A 494 -8.47 33.62 4.39
N ALA A 495 -8.08 32.38 4.12
CA ALA A 495 -8.75 31.54 3.15
C ALA A 495 -8.57 30.06 3.48
N GLN A 496 -9.63 29.27 3.27
CA GLN A 496 -9.57 27.80 3.29
C GLN A 496 -10.09 27.26 1.98
N LEU A 497 -9.37 26.29 1.41
CA LEU A 497 -9.78 25.57 0.20
C LEU A 497 -10.41 24.23 0.58
N VAL A 498 -11.51 23.91 -0.10
CA VAL A 498 -12.19 22.61 0.00
C VAL A 498 -12.47 22.07 -1.39
N ASP A 499 -12.70 20.75 -1.46
CA ASP A 499 -12.92 20.02 -2.70
C ASP A 499 -14.17 20.52 -3.44
N GLY A 500 -14.06 20.68 -4.76
CA GLY A 500 -15.16 21.03 -5.67
C GLY A 500 -16.32 20.02 -5.66
N ALA A 501 -16.09 18.78 -5.23
CA ALA A 501 -17.13 17.77 -5.01
C ALA A 501 -18.23 18.21 -4.02
N ASN A 502 -17.95 19.22 -3.18
CA ASN A 502 -18.95 19.82 -2.31
C ASN A 502 -19.94 20.76 -3.04
N PHE A 503 -19.84 20.90 -4.37
CA PHE A 503 -20.66 21.81 -5.17
C PHE A 503 -22.16 21.66 -4.90
N ASP A 504 -22.72 20.44 -4.98
CA ASP A 504 -24.16 20.22 -4.81
C ASP A 504 -24.64 20.62 -3.42
N ARG A 505 -23.85 20.26 -2.42
CA ARG A 505 -24.15 20.61 -1.03
C ARG A 505 -24.07 22.11 -0.82
N LEU A 506 -23.06 22.78 -1.40
CA LEU A 506 -22.94 24.23 -1.36
C LEU A 506 -24.12 24.92 -2.05
N MET A 507 -24.55 24.47 -3.24
CA MET A 507 -25.67 25.07 -3.96
C MET A 507 -26.98 24.97 -3.17
N ALA A 508 -27.25 23.82 -2.54
CA ALA A 508 -28.41 23.64 -1.69
C ALA A 508 -28.38 24.58 -0.48
N GLU A 509 -27.22 24.73 0.15
CA GLU A 509 -27.05 25.61 1.30
C GLU A 509 -27.22 27.08 0.94
N LEU A 510 -26.62 27.53 -0.17
CA LEU A 510 -26.69 28.92 -0.60
C LEU A 510 -28.11 29.42 -0.84
N ALA A 511 -29.03 28.54 -1.26
CA ALA A 511 -30.44 28.89 -1.44
C ALA A 511 -31.08 29.42 -0.14
N ASP A 512 -30.64 28.89 1.01
CA ASP A 512 -31.14 29.24 2.34
C ASP A 512 -30.27 30.29 3.06
N PHE A 513 -29.19 30.78 2.44
CA PHE A 513 -28.29 31.75 3.07
C PHE A 513 -28.93 33.14 3.25
N GLY A 514 -30.08 33.43 2.65
CA GLY A 514 -30.67 34.78 2.65
C GLY A 514 -29.93 35.73 1.68
N PRO A 515 -30.03 37.06 1.88
CA PRO A 515 -29.52 38.02 0.89
C PRO A 515 -27.99 38.01 0.82
N THR A 516 -27.45 37.74 -0.37
CA THR A 516 -26.02 37.74 -0.69
C THR A 516 -25.72 38.70 -1.84
N THR A 517 -24.44 38.92 -2.12
CA THR A 517 -23.98 39.58 -3.36
C THR A 517 -23.20 38.58 -4.19
N THR A 518 -23.78 38.16 -5.32
CA THR A 518 -23.10 37.29 -6.29
C THR A 518 -22.38 38.16 -7.31
N VAL A 519 -21.09 37.90 -7.51
CA VAL A 519 -20.21 38.65 -8.40
C VAL A 519 -19.61 37.71 -9.44
N ILE A 520 -19.72 38.11 -10.71
CA ILE A 520 -19.12 37.42 -11.85
C ILE A 520 -18.18 38.40 -12.54
N GLU A 521 -16.90 38.04 -12.64
CA GLU A 521 -15.89 38.83 -13.36
C GLU A 521 -15.58 38.13 -14.70
N VAL A 522 -15.84 38.80 -15.82
CA VAL A 522 -15.55 38.27 -17.16
C VAL A 522 -14.83 39.33 -17.98
N ALA A 523 -13.60 39.05 -18.38
CA ALA A 523 -12.80 39.94 -19.24
C ALA A 523 -12.74 41.41 -18.75
N GLY A 524 -12.61 41.61 -17.43
CA GLY A 524 -12.55 42.94 -16.81
C GLY A 524 -13.91 43.60 -16.54
N GLN A 525 -15.02 42.96 -16.90
CA GLN A 525 -16.38 43.39 -16.54
C GLN A 525 -16.78 42.73 -15.22
N ILE A 526 -17.39 43.49 -14.31
CA ILE A 526 -17.91 42.99 -13.04
C ILE A 526 -19.43 43.09 -13.08
N LEU A 527 -20.10 41.94 -12.98
CA LEU A 527 -21.55 41.83 -12.87
C LEU A 527 -21.91 41.48 -11.43
N GLU A 528 -22.79 42.27 -10.81
CA GLU A 528 -23.23 42.06 -9.43
C GLU A 528 -24.73 41.82 -9.34
N TYR A 529 -25.13 40.79 -8.62
CA TYR A 529 -26.53 40.53 -8.23
C TYR A 529 -26.66 40.58 -6.71
N LYS A 530 -27.62 41.38 -6.21
CA LYS A 530 -27.93 41.51 -4.78
C LYS A 530 -29.31 40.92 -4.49
N GLY A 531 -29.36 39.85 -3.71
CA GLY A 531 -30.59 39.12 -3.41
C GLY A 531 -30.30 37.73 -2.83
N GLY A 532 -31.34 36.95 -2.57
CA GLY A 532 -31.18 35.54 -2.21
C GLY A 532 -30.54 34.74 -3.35
N PHE A 533 -29.65 33.81 -3.05
CA PHE A 533 -29.13 32.92 -4.08
C PHE A 533 -30.26 31.96 -4.52
N PRO A 534 -30.50 31.79 -5.83
CA PRO A 534 -31.67 31.03 -6.29
C PRO A 534 -31.45 29.52 -6.13
N GLU A 535 -32.55 28.81 -5.88
CA GLU A 535 -32.60 27.36 -6.04
C GLU A 535 -32.30 26.96 -7.49
N GLY A 536 -31.90 25.69 -7.69
CA GLY A 536 -31.65 25.14 -9.00
C GLY A 536 -31.96 23.66 -9.11
N SER A 537 -31.87 23.13 -10.33
CA SER A 537 -31.97 21.70 -10.57
C SER A 537 -31.16 21.26 -11.77
N TYR A 538 -30.80 19.98 -11.81
CA TYR A 538 -30.09 19.39 -12.92
C TYR A 538 -30.92 19.29 -14.20
N GLY A 539 -30.28 19.55 -15.34
CA GLY A 539 -30.83 19.36 -16.67
C GLY A 539 -29.77 19.56 -17.75
N HIS A 540 -29.74 18.68 -18.75
CA HIS A 540 -28.77 18.70 -19.85
C HIS A 540 -27.29 18.75 -19.42
N GLY A 541 -26.94 18.16 -18.28
CA GLY A 541 -25.57 18.15 -17.75
C GLY A 541 -25.16 19.40 -16.96
N PHE A 542 -26.07 20.36 -16.77
CA PHE A 542 -25.84 21.59 -15.99
C PHE A 542 -26.74 21.65 -14.76
N TYR A 543 -26.28 22.36 -13.73
CA TYR A 543 -27.11 22.84 -12.62
C TYR A 543 -27.73 24.19 -13.01
N ASN A 544 -29.05 24.20 -13.18
CA ASN A 544 -29.78 25.33 -13.76
C ASN A 544 -30.40 26.19 -12.64
N LEU A 545 -29.95 27.43 -12.51
CA LEU A 545 -30.47 28.40 -11.54
C LEU A 545 -31.85 28.91 -11.97
N LYS A 546 -32.85 28.84 -11.08
CA LYS A 546 -34.26 29.15 -11.37
C LYS A 546 -34.75 30.46 -10.76
N GLY A 547 -33.85 31.41 -10.50
CA GLY A 547 -34.22 32.71 -9.93
C GLY A 547 -35.04 33.58 -10.87
N GLU A 548 -35.81 34.50 -10.31
CA GLU A 548 -36.49 35.54 -11.10
C GLU A 548 -35.47 36.53 -11.70
N HIS A 549 -34.43 36.87 -10.93
CA HIS A 549 -33.46 37.91 -11.27
C HIS A 549 -32.02 37.40 -11.47
N LEU A 550 -31.70 36.19 -11.02
CA LEU A 550 -30.44 35.49 -11.29
C LEU A 550 -30.75 34.13 -11.92
N ARG A 551 -30.40 33.97 -13.19
CA ARG A 551 -30.55 32.73 -13.97
C ARG A 551 -29.23 32.37 -14.62
N GLY A 552 -28.97 31.07 -14.78
CA GLY A 552 -27.73 30.60 -15.39
C GLY A 552 -27.62 29.08 -15.38
N HIS A 553 -26.64 28.58 -16.12
CA HIS A 553 -26.30 27.17 -16.24
C HIS A 553 -24.88 26.98 -15.69
N LEU A 554 -24.76 26.27 -14.57
CA LEU A 554 -23.46 25.99 -13.94
C LEU A 554 -23.04 24.56 -14.28
N ASN A 555 -21.81 24.37 -14.74
CA ASN A 555 -21.27 23.04 -14.95
C ASN A 555 -20.52 22.58 -13.69
N PRO A 556 -21.10 21.69 -12.87
CA PRO A 556 -20.44 21.23 -11.63
C PRO A 556 -19.15 20.47 -11.89
N ARG A 557 -19.02 19.82 -13.06
CA ARG A 557 -17.81 19.06 -13.42
C ARG A 557 -16.59 19.96 -13.64
N GLU A 558 -16.81 21.24 -13.88
CA GLU A 558 -15.75 22.24 -14.04
C GLU A 558 -15.35 22.88 -12.70
N VAL A 559 -16.02 22.57 -11.59
CA VAL A 559 -15.66 23.10 -10.27
C VAL A 559 -14.61 22.19 -9.64
N TYR A 560 -13.37 22.66 -9.63
CA TYR A 560 -12.22 21.97 -9.07
C TYR A 560 -12.06 22.25 -7.57
N ALA A 561 -12.22 23.51 -7.16
CA ALA A 561 -12.02 23.92 -5.77
C ALA A 561 -13.02 25.01 -5.35
N ILE A 562 -13.36 25.01 -4.06
CA ILE A 562 -14.18 26.04 -3.42
C ILE A 562 -13.34 26.70 -2.33
N ALA A 563 -13.28 28.03 -2.29
CA ALA A 563 -12.58 28.77 -1.24
C ALA A 563 -13.54 29.55 -0.33
N PHE A 564 -13.35 29.41 0.97
CA PHE A 564 -13.95 30.23 2.02
C PHE A 564 -12.97 31.35 2.38
N VAL A 565 -13.20 32.57 1.86
CA VAL A 565 -12.30 33.71 2.00
C VAL A 565 -12.79 34.66 3.11
N ARG A 566 -11.91 35.01 4.06
CA ARG A 566 -12.12 35.87 5.23
C ARG A 566 -11.06 36.97 5.29
N ARG A 567 -11.32 38.12 4.69
CA ARG A 567 -10.33 39.22 4.76
C ARG A 567 -10.97 40.58 4.61
N PRO A 568 -10.35 41.64 5.16
CA PRO A 568 -10.78 43.00 4.88
C PRO A 568 -10.69 43.31 3.38
N PHE A 569 -11.74 43.91 2.84
CA PHE A 569 -11.75 44.51 1.50
C PHE A 569 -12.28 45.93 1.61
N MET A 570 -11.54 46.91 1.08
CA MET A 570 -11.82 48.34 1.26
C MET A 570 -12.06 48.74 2.74
N ARG A 571 -11.26 48.18 3.66
CA ARG A 571 -11.34 48.36 5.13
C ARG A 571 -12.60 47.82 5.80
N MET A 572 -13.42 47.05 5.10
CA MET A 572 -14.59 46.38 5.66
C MET A 572 -14.30 44.89 5.83
N ASP A 573 -14.66 44.33 6.99
CA ASP A 573 -14.64 42.88 7.18
C ASP A 573 -15.53 42.21 6.12
N THR A 574 -14.97 41.21 5.43
CA THR A 574 -15.58 40.59 4.27
C THR A 574 -15.37 39.09 4.29
N ARG A 575 -16.46 38.38 4.05
CA ARG A 575 -16.49 36.93 3.87
C ARG A 575 -17.12 36.59 2.54
N ALA A 576 -16.53 35.64 1.82
CA ALA A 576 -17.02 35.23 0.52
C ALA A 576 -16.68 33.77 0.19
N ILE A 577 -17.52 33.13 -0.61
CA ILE A 577 -17.31 31.78 -1.15
C ILE A 577 -16.98 31.90 -2.64
N TRP A 578 -15.83 31.37 -3.06
CA TRP A 578 -15.32 31.47 -4.43
C TRP A 578 -15.23 30.08 -5.03
N LEU A 579 -15.67 29.93 -6.28
CA LEU A 579 -15.58 28.65 -7.00
C LEU A 579 -14.53 28.76 -8.11
N PHE A 580 -13.67 27.76 -8.23
CA PHE A 580 -12.57 27.74 -9.20
C PHE A 580 -12.65 26.51 -10.09
N ASN A 581 -12.20 26.67 -11.33
CA ASN A 581 -11.94 25.55 -12.23
C ASN A 581 -10.50 25.02 -12.12
N ALA A 582 -10.20 23.93 -12.83
CA ALA A 582 -8.89 23.29 -12.82
C ALA A 582 -7.75 24.18 -13.36
N GLN A 583 -8.09 25.22 -14.14
CA GLN A 583 -7.13 26.22 -14.62
C GLN A 583 -6.93 27.38 -13.63
N GLY A 584 -7.54 27.32 -12.44
CA GLY A 584 -7.41 28.34 -11.40
C GLY A 584 -8.21 29.62 -11.65
N LEU A 585 -9.13 29.62 -12.61
CA LEU A 585 -10.03 30.74 -12.91
C LEU A 585 -11.25 30.70 -12.00
N CYS A 586 -11.62 31.84 -11.43
CA CYS A 586 -12.80 31.96 -10.59
C CYS A 586 -14.07 32.04 -11.45
N SER A 587 -15.02 31.13 -11.22
CA SER A 587 -16.30 31.09 -11.94
C SER A 587 -17.24 32.20 -11.45
N PHE A 588 -17.44 32.30 -10.13
CA PHE A 588 -18.18 33.38 -9.49
C PHE A 588 -17.88 33.42 -7.99
N LYS A 589 -18.20 34.56 -7.36
CA LYS A 589 -17.91 34.87 -5.95
C LYS A 589 -19.21 35.24 -5.25
N ILE A 590 -19.47 34.67 -4.08
CA ILE A 590 -20.66 34.97 -3.29
C ILE A 590 -20.22 35.63 -2.00
N TYR A 591 -20.56 36.91 -1.85
CA TYR A 591 -20.28 37.70 -0.66
C TYR A 591 -21.47 37.68 0.30
N LEU A 592 -21.17 37.53 1.59
CA LEU A 592 -22.17 37.60 2.64
C LEU A 592 -22.82 39.00 2.68
N GLY A 593 -24.11 39.02 2.95
CA GLY A 593 -24.94 40.20 3.10
C GLY A 593 -24.56 41.05 4.30
N ARG A 594 -25.07 42.30 4.29
CA ARG A 594 -24.82 43.27 5.35
C ARG A 594 -26.12 43.94 5.79
N ASP A 595 -26.14 44.34 7.06
CA ASP A 595 -27.19 45.19 7.61
C ASP A 595 -27.04 46.66 7.17
N ASP A 596 -27.99 47.50 7.57
CA ASP A 596 -28.00 48.93 7.27
C ASP A 596 -26.78 49.68 7.84
N LYS A 597 -26.09 49.09 8.83
CA LYS A 597 -24.86 49.60 9.44
C LYS A 597 -23.59 49.06 8.76
N ARG A 598 -23.73 48.37 7.62
CA ARG A 598 -22.66 47.72 6.83
C ARG A 598 -21.91 46.63 7.60
N LYS A 599 -22.51 46.04 8.63
CA LYS A 599 -21.96 44.88 9.33
C LYS A 599 -22.45 43.60 8.67
N LEU A 600 -21.61 42.56 8.63
CA LEU A 600 -22.01 41.24 8.12
C LEU A 600 -23.18 40.70 8.95
N LEU A 601 -24.13 40.03 8.28
CA LEU A 601 -25.26 39.40 8.94
C LEU A 601 -24.77 38.23 9.82
N THR A 602 -25.02 38.31 11.13
CA THR A 602 -24.49 37.35 12.12
C THR A 602 -24.86 35.91 11.79
N GLU A 603 -26.09 35.65 11.35
CA GLU A 603 -26.56 34.30 11.00
C GLU A 603 -25.80 33.70 9.81
N GLN A 604 -25.54 34.50 8.77
CA GLN A 604 -24.73 34.08 7.63
C GLN A 604 -23.27 33.83 8.00
N VAL A 605 -22.72 34.65 8.91
CA VAL A 605 -21.35 34.49 9.43
C VAL A 605 -21.21 33.16 10.14
N THR A 606 -22.15 32.83 11.04
CA THR A 606 -22.19 31.53 11.74
C THR A 606 -22.30 30.38 10.74
N ARG A 607 -23.26 30.43 9.81
CA ARG A 607 -23.47 29.34 8.85
C ARG A 607 -22.28 29.15 7.90
N PHE A 608 -21.63 30.22 7.49
CA PHE A 608 -20.39 30.18 6.71
C PHE A 608 -19.27 29.45 7.47
N ASP A 609 -19.10 29.73 8.76
CA ASP A 609 -18.07 29.08 9.58
C ASP A 609 -18.39 27.59 9.80
N GLU A 610 -19.65 27.24 10.06
CA GLU A 610 -20.10 25.85 10.18
C GLU A 610 -19.87 25.06 8.88
N LEU A 611 -20.30 25.61 7.74
CA LEU A 611 -20.18 24.95 6.45
C LEU A 611 -18.72 24.72 6.05
N GLU A 612 -17.84 25.69 6.34
CA GLU A 612 -16.41 25.51 6.15
C GLU A 612 -15.87 24.33 6.96
N GLN A 613 -16.22 24.23 8.25
CA GLN A 613 -15.77 23.14 9.11
C GLN A 613 -16.34 21.79 8.67
N GLU A 614 -17.61 21.74 8.26
CA GLU A 614 -18.25 20.54 7.70
C GLU A 614 -17.50 20.03 6.46
N PHE A 615 -17.10 20.95 5.57
CA PHE A 615 -16.40 20.60 4.33
C PHE A 615 -14.94 20.24 4.56
N LEU A 616 -14.26 20.84 5.53
CA LEU A 616 -12.90 20.48 5.93
C LEU A 616 -12.82 19.12 6.64
N ALA A 617 -13.87 18.74 7.38
CA ALA A 617 -13.93 17.45 8.08
C ALA A 617 -14.07 16.24 7.13
N LYS A 618 -14.53 16.46 5.89
CA LYS A 618 -14.55 15.46 4.83
C LYS A 618 -13.21 15.50 4.09
N ALA A 619 -12.46 14.40 4.13
CA ALA A 619 -11.12 14.31 3.55
C ALA A 619 -11.07 14.75 2.07
N PRO A 620 -9.98 15.42 1.61
CA PRO A 620 -9.76 15.63 0.17
C PRO A 620 -9.48 14.27 -0.51
N LEU A 621 -10.12 14.03 -1.66
CA LEU A 621 -9.84 12.86 -2.49
C LEU A 621 -8.93 13.26 -3.67
N LEU A 622 -8.14 12.27 -4.11
CA LEU A 622 -7.13 12.32 -5.17
C LEU A 622 -7.70 12.89 -6.50
N PRO A 623 -6.85 13.44 -7.39
CA PRO A 623 -7.29 13.91 -8.70
C PRO A 623 -7.98 12.79 -9.51
N PRO A 624 -8.95 13.13 -10.37
CA PRO A 624 -9.70 12.14 -11.13
C PRO A 624 -8.80 11.37 -12.09
N GLU A 625 -8.79 10.04 -11.95
CA GLU A 625 -8.34 9.13 -13.00
C GLU A 625 -9.15 9.40 -14.28
N GLU A 626 -8.47 9.42 -15.41
CA GLU A 626 -9.09 9.57 -16.73
C GLU A 626 -10.21 8.54 -16.89
N ALA A 627 -11.45 9.03 -17.01
CA ALA A 627 -12.60 8.20 -17.31
C ALA A 627 -12.37 7.52 -18.66
N THR A 628 -11.99 6.24 -18.60
CA THR A 628 -12.03 5.35 -19.75
C THR A 628 -13.50 5.18 -20.13
N ALA A 629 -13.85 5.67 -21.31
CA ALA A 629 -15.17 5.46 -21.88
C ALA A 629 -15.33 3.97 -22.22
N GLU A 630 -16.10 3.25 -21.40
CA GLU A 630 -16.67 1.96 -21.80
C GLU A 630 -17.69 2.22 -22.92
N LEU A 631 -17.34 1.80 -24.13
CA LEU A 631 -18.27 1.63 -25.23
C LEU A 631 -19.19 0.45 -24.91
N ASP A 632 -20.39 0.76 -24.43
CA ASP A 632 -21.50 -0.18 -24.36
C ASP A 632 -21.93 -0.58 -25.78
N THR A 633 -21.44 -1.73 -26.24
CA THR A 633 -21.89 -2.40 -27.45
C THR A 633 -23.09 -3.30 -27.13
N SER A 634 -24.27 -2.73 -26.93
CA SER A 634 -25.51 -3.51 -26.95
C SER A 634 -26.77 -2.67 -27.25
N VAL A 635 -26.99 -2.34 -28.53
CA VAL A 635 -28.33 -1.95 -28.99
C VAL A 635 -28.66 -2.67 -30.30
N GLU A 636 -29.73 -3.45 -30.24
CA GLU A 636 -30.35 -4.18 -31.33
C GLU A 636 -30.79 -3.23 -32.45
N LEU A 637 -30.38 -3.55 -33.68
CA LEU A 637 -30.85 -2.88 -34.89
C LEU A 637 -32.25 -3.38 -35.23
N ASN A 638 -33.24 -2.50 -35.13
CA ASN A 638 -34.45 -2.59 -35.94
C ASN A 638 -35.01 -1.19 -36.26
N GLU A 639 -35.25 -1.00 -37.55
CA GLU A 639 -36.12 -0.01 -38.23
C GLU A 639 -35.59 1.41 -38.52
N GLU A 640 -35.29 1.65 -39.81
CA GLU A 640 -35.20 2.96 -40.48
C GLU A 640 -36.62 3.54 -40.81
N PRO A 641 -36.78 4.65 -41.57
CA PRO A 641 -36.53 6.05 -41.18
C PRO A 641 -37.70 6.98 -41.59
N GLU A 642 -37.96 8.13 -40.94
CA GLU A 642 -38.74 9.19 -41.62
C GLU A 642 -38.31 10.63 -41.29
N THR A 643 -37.78 11.27 -42.35
CA THR A 643 -37.95 12.68 -42.75
C THR A 643 -37.40 13.82 -41.88
N ALA A 644 -36.42 14.52 -42.45
CA ALA A 644 -36.08 15.89 -42.08
C ALA A 644 -36.85 16.90 -42.95
N PRO A 645 -37.21 18.08 -42.39
CA PRO A 645 -37.26 19.28 -43.22
C PRO A 645 -36.52 20.49 -42.61
N LYS A 646 -35.56 20.98 -43.42
CA LYS A 646 -35.32 22.36 -43.88
C LYS A 646 -35.31 23.53 -42.87
N LEU A 647 -34.15 24.19 -42.79
CA LEU A 647 -34.01 25.61 -42.47
C LEU A 647 -33.67 26.42 -43.73
N CYS A 648 -34.31 27.60 -43.86
CA CYS A 648 -34.13 28.60 -44.91
C CYS A 648 -32.98 29.59 -44.55
N PRO A 649 -32.40 30.33 -45.51
CA PRO A 649 -31.04 30.86 -45.49
C PRO A 649 -30.96 32.38 -45.27
N ILE A 650 -29.78 32.89 -44.90
CA ILE A 650 -29.34 34.24 -45.33
C ILE A 650 -27.86 34.21 -45.73
N SER A 651 -27.63 34.66 -46.94
CA SER A 651 -26.39 34.87 -47.69
C SER A 651 -25.56 36.06 -47.20
N GLY A 652 -24.23 36.00 -47.38
CA GLY A 652 -23.35 37.15 -47.14
C GLY A 652 -21.92 37.03 -47.66
N ILE A 653 -21.76 37.11 -48.99
CA ILE A 653 -20.63 37.73 -49.72
C ILE A 653 -19.29 36.95 -49.82
N GLN A 654 -18.92 36.69 -51.08
CA GLN A 654 -17.67 36.11 -51.60
C GLN A 654 -16.50 37.12 -51.57
N PHE A 655 -15.24 36.64 -51.58
CA PHE A 655 -14.25 36.99 -52.62
C PHE A 655 -13.12 35.95 -52.71
N LYS A 656 -12.53 35.86 -53.91
CA LYS A 656 -11.63 34.84 -54.49
C LYS A 656 -10.13 35.16 -54.27
N GLN A 657 -9.31 34.12 -54.49
CA GLN A 657 -7.93 34.12 -55.02
C GLN A 657 -6.83 34.61 -54.04
N ASP A 658 -5.64 33.97 -53.89
CA ASP A 658 -4.68 33.50 -54.90
C ASP A 658 -3.75 32.36 -54.40
N GLN A 659 -3.23 31.60 -55.36
CA GLN A 659 -1.98 30.80 -55.31
C GLN A 659 -0.86 31.63 -55.98
N PRO A 660 0.47 31.43 -55.76
CA PRO A 660 1.17 30.27 -56.35
C PRO A 660 2.52 29.76 -55.73
N LEU A 661 2.87 28.53 -56.19
CA LEU A 661 4.14 27.81 -56.41
C LEU A 661 5.52 28.30 -55.88
N GLN A 662 6.37 27.35 -55.43
CA GLN A 662 7.55 26.77 -56.16
C GLN A 662 8.29 25.71 -55.30
N GLU A 663 8.47 24.46 -55.81
CA GLU A 663 9.76 23.80 -56.23
C GLU A 663 10.70 23.36 -55.08
N GLN A 664 11.42 22.24 -55.03
CA GLN A 664 11.72 21.07 -55.87
C GLN A 664 12.46 20.07 -54.95
N GLN A 665 12.23 18.75 -55.08
CA GLN A 665 13.26 17.67 -55.16
C GLN A 665 12.61 16.27 -55.13
N LYS A 666 12.60 15.61 -56.29
CA LYS A 666 12.54 14.15 -56.50
C LYS A 666 14.00 13.66 -56.66
N GLU A 667 14.39 12.45 -56.27
CA GLU A 667 14.32 11.19 -57.03
C GLU A 667 15.15 10.17 -56.18
N GLN A 668 14.93 8.85 -56.04
CA GLN A 668 14.63 7.81 -57.03
C GLN A 668 14.02 6.58 -56.33
N LEU A 669 12.92 6.04 -56.86
CA LEU A 669 12.48 4.65 -56.68
C LEU A 669 11.96 4.17 -58.04
N LYS A 670 12.62 3.17 -58.63
CA LYS A 670 12.16 2.50 -59.85
C LYS A 670 12.05 0.98 -59.61
N LYS A 671 10.79 0.54 -59.76
CA LYS A 671 10.33 -0.68 -60.43
C LYS A 671 10.56 -2.04 -59.76
N GLY A 672 9.43 -2.73 -59.51
CA GLY A 672 9.35 -4.19 -59.49
C GLY A 672 8.02 -4.70 -58.94
N ARG A 673 7.10 -5.09 -59.83
CA ARG A 673 5.74 -5.59 -59.54
C ARG A 673 5.72 -7.03 -58.97
N CYS A 674 4.73 -7.29 -58.11
CA CYS A 674 4.05 -8.57 -57.78
C CYS A 674 3.62 -9.35 -59.08
N PRO A 675 3.20 -10.66 -59.13
CA PRO A 675 2.46 -11.41 -58.09
C PRO A 675 2.49 -12.99 -58.06
N MET A 676 1.72 -13.58 -57.13
CA MET A 676 0.94 -14.85 -57.21
C MET A 676 1.68 -16.23 -57.12
N LYS A 677 1.30 -17.11 -56.17
CA LYS A 677 0.23 -18.16 -56.26
C LYS A 677 0.32 -19.24 -55.15
N ARG A 678 -0.86 -19.75 -54.78
CA ARG A 678 -1.20 -20.90 -53.92
C ARG A 678 -0.51 -22.21 -54.33
N LEU A 679 -0.34 -23.16 -53.38
CA LEU A 679 -0.88 -24.53 -53.47
C LEU A 679 -0.70 -25.35 -52.18
N PHE A 680 -1.65 -26.27 -51.99
CA PHE A 680 -1.90 -27.16 -50.86
C PHE A 680 -1.10 -28.48 -50.90
N SER A 681 -1.13 -29.18 -49.75
CA SER A 681 -1.24 -30.64 -49.53
C SER A 681 0.00 -31.49 -49.21
N LYS A 682 -0.05 -32.08 -47.99
CA LYS A 682 0.17 -33.49 -47.59
C LYS A 682 1.18 -34.33 -48.42
N THR A 683 2.18 -34.91 -47.76
CA THR A 683 2.25 -36.34 -47.37
C THR A 683 3.60 -36.69 -46.71
N ASN A 684 3.52 -37.50 -45.65
CA ASN A 684 4.44 -38.48 -45.06
C ASN A 684 5.93 -38.53 -45.47
N GLY A 685 6.76 -38.65 -44.42
CA GLY A 685 8.15 -39.12 -44.42
C GLY A 685 8.70 -39.05 -43.01
#